data_AF-A0A250YLS2-F1
#
_entry.id   AF-A0A250YLS2-F1
#
_cell.length_a   1.000
_cell.length_b   1.000
_cell.length_c   1.000
_cell.angle_alpha   90.00
_cell.angle_beta   90.00
_cell.angle_gamma   90.00
#
_symmetry.space_group_name_H-M   'P 1'
#
loop_
_entity.id
_entity.type
_entity.pdbx_description
1 polymer ?
#
loop_
_entity_poly.entity_id
_entity_poly.type
_entity_poly.pdbx_seq_one_letter_code
_entity_poly.pdbx_strand_id
1 'polypeptide(L)'
;MVYRDDYFIRHSISVSAVILRAWITHRHRGGDLKVTWEENLLHAVAKNYTLLQAVPPFQRPFKDHQVCLEWDVDYIWNLWANKIPQCPLENDVVAFLDFPYASSGENTGVVKKLLRFQNRELEATRHQRVDYPMFTVSLWLYLLHHCKASLCGILYFVDSNEMYGTPSVFLTDEGHLHIQMHLVKGEDLAVKTKFTIPLKEWFRLDISFNGGQIVVIASLGQDLKSYHNQTLSFHEDFYYNDTSGYFIIGGSRYVPGIEGFFGPLKYYRLHSLHPTQILNPLREEQLAEQIKLYYDRCAEVQEIISVHTSTAQVGHERQEACDLHNSYLDLRRRYGRPSTCRALPWEKELKDRHPSLFQALLEMDLLTVPRSQNESVLEIGGRIFEKAVKRLSSIAGLHQISSVIPFLMDSSCCGYHKASYYLAVFYETGLNVPRNQLQGMLYSLVGGQGSERLSSMNLGYKHYQGVDSYPLDWELSYAYYSNIATKTPLDQHTLQGDQAYVETIRLKDEEVLKVQTKEDGDVFMWLKHEAARGNAAAQASKTQMLFWGQQGVAKNPEAAIEWYAKGALETEDPALIYDYAIVLFKGQGVKKNRRLALELMKKAASKGLHQAVNGLGWYYHKFKKNYTKAAKFWLKAEEMGNPDASYNLGVLHLDGIFPGVSGRNLTLAGEYFHKAAQGGHIEGTLWCSLYYITGNLETFPRDPEKAVVWAKHVAEKNGYLGHVIRKGLNAYLEGSWHEALLYYVLAAETGIEVSQTNLAHICEERPDLAGRYLGVNCVWRYYNFSVFQIDAPSFAYLKMGDLYYYGHQNQSQDLELSVQMYAQAALDGDSQGFFNLALLIEEGAIIPHHILDFLEIDPTLHSDNVSILRELYERCWSHGNVESLSPCSLAWLYLHLRLIWSTILHSALIYFLGTFLLSILIAWTVQYFQSMSASGSPLVPALASPDPTASTASPAVPPAADASDQDQPSTTNNLEPRS
;
A
#
# COMPACT_ATOMS: atom_id res chain seq x y z
N MET A 1 19.18 26.55 41.11
CA MET A 1 18.71 25.95 42.38
C MET A 1 17.23 25.60 42.22
N VAL A 2 16.72 24.63 42.97
CA VAL A 2 15.28 24.31 42.98
C VAL A 2 14.65 25.02 44.18
N TYR A 3 13.69 25.90 43.92
CA TYR A 3 12.97 26.66 44.96
C TYR A 3 11.79 25.85 45.49
N ARG A 4 11.21 26.27 46.62
CA ARG A 4 9.97 25.71 47.15
C ARG A 4 8.76 26.20 46.34
N ASP A 5 7.72 25.38 46.24
CA ASP A 5 6.45 25.78 45.61
C ASP A 5 5.79 26.94 46.37
N ASP A 6 5.35 27.95 45.62
CA ASP A 6 4.64 29.15 46.06
C ASP A 6 3.54 29.54 45.05
N TYR A 7 3.09 30.80 45.07
CA TYR A 7 2.01 31.25 44.18
C TYR A 7 2.45 31.39 42.72
N PHE A 8 3.72 31.75 42.48
CA PHE A 8 4.31 32.03 41.17
C PHE A 8 5.10 30.83 40.61
N ILE A 9 5.77 30.06 41.49
CA ILE A 9 6.43 28.80 41.13
C ILE A 9 5.57 27.65 41.65
N ARG A 10 4.91 26.92 40.74
CA ARG A 10 4.09 25.74 41.06
C ARG A 10 4.64 24.51 40.35
N HIS A 11 4.51 23.33 40.96
CA HIS A 11 5.01 22.05 40.44
C HIS A 11 6.55 22.01 40.32
N SER A 12 7.24 22.66 41.27
CA SER A 12 8.70 22.62 41.44
C SER A 12 9.18 21.17 41.56
N ILE A 13 10.11 20.79 40.68
CA ILE A 13 10.48 19.40 40.43
C ILE A 13 10.95 18.71 41.73
N SER A 14 10.33 17.58 42.06
CA SER A 14 10.66 16.77 43.24
C SER A 14 11.92 15.94 43.01
N VAL A 15 13.05 16.62 42.88
CA VAL A 15 14.37 16.00 42.72
C VAL A 15 14.75 15.26 44.01
N SER A 16 14.81 13.93 43.94
CA SER A 16 15.21 13.03 45.04
C SER A 16 16.72 12.75 45.07
N ALA A 17 17.35 12.64 43.91
CA ALA A 17 18.80 12.51 43.74
C ALA A 17 19.25 13.24 42.46
N VAL A 18 20.52 13.67 42.42
CA VAL A 18 21.15 14.25 41.22
C VAL A 18 22.44 13.51 40.94
N ILE A 19 22.60 13.01 39.71
CA ILE A 19 23.84 12.38 39.23
C ILE A 19 24.49 13.32 38.21
N LEU A 20 25.58 13.96 38.60
CA LEU A 20 26.41 14.73 37.67
C LEU A 20 27.28 13.75 36.89
N ARG A 21 27.09 13.64 35.57
CA ARG A 21 27.92 12.84 34.67
C ARG A 21 28.84 13.79 33.87
N ALA A 22 30.10 13.41 33.71
CA ALA A 22 31.09 14.16 32.94
C ALA A 22 31.90 13.22 32.04
N TRP A 23 32.15 13.62 30.79
CA TRP A 23 32.83 12.78 29.81
C TRP A 23 33.58 13.59 28.74
N ILE A 24 34.49 12.93 28.02
CA ILE A 24 35.36 13.52 27.01
C ILE A 24 35.20 12.76 25.69
N THR A 25 34.76 13.41 24.62
CA THR A 25 34.67 12.84 23.27
C THR A 25 35.87 13.26 22.40
N HIS A 26 36.31 12.38 21.50
CA HIS A 26 37.35 12.71 20.52
C HIS A 26 36.72 13.20 19.21
N ARG A 27 37.24 14.31 18.66
CA ARG A 27 36.60 15.01 17.54
C ARG A 27 37.16 14.53 16.19
N HIS A 28 36.45 13.60 15.54
CA HIS A 28 36.79 13.21 14.17
C HIS A 28 36.56 14.37 13.17
N ARG A 29 37.37 14.43 12.10
CA ARG A 29 37.17 15.33 10.96
C ARG A 29 36.31 14.66 9.90
N GLY A 30 35.04 15.05 9.87
CA GLY A 30 34.02 14.66 8.90
C GLY A 30 32.72 15.30 9.36
N GLY A 31 32.05 16.06 8.50
CA GLY A 31 30.93 16.90 8.93
C GLY A 31 29.58 16.23 8.68
N ASP A 32 28.80 16.05 9.75
CA ASP A 32 27.44 16.56 9.75
C ASP A 32 27.00 16.94 11.18
N LEU A 33 26.00 17.82 11.32
CA LEU A 33 25.72 18.54 12.59
C LEU A 33 24.32 18.28 13.17
N LYS A 34 23.85 17.03 13.06
CA LYS A 34 22.68 16.49 13.77
C LYS A 34 22.97 15.11 14.37
N VAL A 35 23.62 15.11 15.53
CA VAL A 35 23.77 13.93 16.40
C VAL A 35 23.09 14.27 17.72
N THR A 36 22.27 13.36 18.25
CA THR A 36 21.47 13.60 19.46
C THR A 36 22.34 13.62 20.72
N TRP A 37 21.77 14.09 21.83
CA TRP A 37 22.52 14.27 23.08
C TRP A 37 23.00 12.95 23.72
N GLU A 38 22.31 11.85 23.43
CA GLU A 38 22.55 10.53 24.02
C GLU A 38 23.66 9.76 23.29
N GLU A 39 23.69 9.84 21.96
CA GLU A 39 24.75 9.28 21.11
C GLU A 39 26.14 9.83 21.47
N ASN A 40 26.21 11.10 21.93
CA ASN A 40 27.43 11.75 22.40
C ASN A 40 27.98 11.17 23.71
N LEU A 41 27.16 10.49 24.54
CA LEU A 41 27.61 9.81 25.76
C LEU A 41 28.21 8.42 25.45
N LEU A 42 27.73 7.74 24.40
CA LEU A 42 28.24 6.45 23.97
C LEU A 42 29.71 6.56 23.51
N HIS A 43 29.99 7.51 22.61
CA HIS A 43 31.28 7.71 21.94
C HIS A 43 32.38 8.40 22.78
N ALA A 44 32.23 8.49 24.10
CA ALA A 44 33.19 9.20 24.95
C ALA A 44 34.35 8.31 25.44
N VAL A 45 35.58 8.82 25.27
CA VAL A 45 36.87 8.17 25.57
C VAL A 45 37.14 8.06 27.07
N ALA A 46 36.60 8.98 27.86
CA ALA A 46 36.62 8.94 29.32
C ALA A 46 35.25 9.35 29.87
N LYS A 47 34.78 8.70 30.93
CA LYS A 47 33.47 8.92 31.57
C LYS A 47 33.64 8.84 33.10
N ASN A 48 33.01 9.75 33.84
CA ASN A 48 32.99 9.79 35.30
C ASN A 48 31.64 10.32 35.81
N TYR A 49 31.27 10.04 37.05
CA TYR A 49 30.06 10.61 37.66
C TYR A 49 30.16 10.79 39.18
N THR A 50 29.39 11.74 39.70
CA THR A 50 29.28 12.03 41.14
C THR A 50 27.81 12.20 41.51
N LEU A 51 27.39 11.60 42.62
CA LEU A 51 26.03 11.76 43.16
C LEU A 51 26.00 12.92 44.16
N LEU A 52 25.09 13.87 43.97
CA LEU A 52 24.95 15.07 44.78
C LEU A 52 23.73 14.96 45.70
N GLN A 53 23.87 15.37 46.97
CA GLN A 53 22.74 15.43 47.90
C GLN A 53 21.74 16.51 47.48
N ALA A 54 20.46 16.14 47.39
CA ALA A 54 19.36 17.05 47.08
C ALA A 54 18.70 17.58 48.37
N VAL A 55 18.31 18.86 48.39
CA VAL A 55 17.62 19.47 49.53
C VAL A 55 16.13 19.07 49.53
N PRO A 56 15.56 18.58 50.66
CA PRO A 56 14.15 18.18 50.75
C PRO A 56 13.18 19.32 50.38
N PRO A 57 12.05 19.06 49.70
CA PRO A 57 11.14 20.10 49.18
C PRO A 57 10.74 21.19 50.18
N PHE A 58 10.42 20.80 51.42
CA PHE A 58 9.98 21.73 52.47
C PHE A 58 11.09 22.64 53.02
N GLN A 59 12.37 22.28 52.83
CA GLN A 59 13.55 23.03 53.30
C GLN A 59 14.18 23.91 52.21
N ARG A 60 13.62 23.92 50.99
CA ARG A 60 14.06 24.79 49.90
C ARG A 60 13.65 26.24 50.19
N PRO A 61 14.46 27.25 49.81
CA PRO A 61 14.08 28.65 49.93
C PRO A 61 12.97 29.02 48.94
N PHE A 62 12.20 30.05 49.27
CA PHE A 62 11.35 30.77 48.33
C PHE A 62 12.19 31.70 47.45
N LYS A 63 11.66 32.11 46.30
CA LYS A 63 12.31 33.07 45.41
C LYS A 63 11.76 34.47 45.69
N ASP A 64 12.63 35.48 45.76
CA ASP A 64 12.19 36.87 45.89
C ASP A 64 11.82 37.43 44.50
N HIS A 65 10.66 38.09 44.41
CA HIS A 65 9.99 38.49 43.16
C HIS A 65 9.74 40.01 43.17
N GLN A 66 10.82 40.79 43.09
CA GLN A 66 10.74 42.24 43.16
C GLN A 66 10.37 42.90 41.81
N VAL A 67 9.16 43.46 41.71
CA VAL A 67 8.79 44.77 41.10
C VAL A 67 7.25 44.91 41.08
N CYS A 68 6.75 46.14 41.24
CA CYS A 68 5.33 46.54 41.11
C CYS A 68 5.28 47.82 40.20
N LEU A 69 4.16 48.32 39.64
CA LEU A 69 2.80 48.55 40.16
C LEU A 69 1.81 48.83 38.99
N GLU A 70 0.49 48.86 39.30
CA GLU A 70 -0.62 49.48 38.54
C GLU A 70 -1.09 48.87 37.20
N TRP A 71 -2.15 49.50 36.63
CA TRP A 71 -3.13 49.04 35.63
C TRP A 71 -4.19 48.05 36.18
N ASP A 72 -5.35 47.95 35.51
CA ASP A 72 -6.59 47.44 36.14
C ASP A 72 -6.60 45.91 36.36
N VAL A 73 -7.08 45.49 37.53
CA VAL A 73 -6.69 44.23 38.16
C VAL A 73 -7.30 43.01 37.47
N ASP A 74 -8.60 43.00 37.17
CA ASP A 74 -9.23 41.83 36.53
C ASP A 74 -8.73 41.62 35.08
N TYR A 75 -8.39 42.69 34.37
CA TYR A 75 -7.82 42.58 33.03
C TYR A 75 -6.39 42.01 33.09
N ILE A 76 -5.56 42.53 34.02
CA ILE A 76 -4.21 42.02 34.25
C ILE A 76 -4.20 40.59 34.79
N TRP A 77 -5.12 40.22 35.68
CA TRP A 77 -5.16 38.89 36.27
C TRP A 77 -5.42 37.81 35.20
N ASN A 78 -6.25 38.11 34.20
CA ASN A 78 -6.44 37.23 33.04
C ASN A 78 -5.20 37.18 32.13
N LEU A 79 -4.48 38.29 31.94
CA LEU A 79 -3.21 38.36 31.19
C LEU A 79 -2.02 37.68 31.89
N TRP A 80 -1.92 37.76 33.23
CA TRP A 80 -0.75 37.33 34.01
C TRP A 80 -0.89 35.94 34.64
N ALA A 81 -2.10 35.39 34.78
CA ALA A 81 -2.30 34.07 35.40
C ALA A 81 -1.94 32.88 34.48
N ASN A 82 -1.26 33.10 33.35
CA ASN A 82 -1.08 32.14 32.25
C ASN A 82 -2.40 31.42 31.87
N LYS A 83 -3.51 32.17 31.93
CA LYS A 83 -4.87 31.73 31.63
C LYS A 83 -5.42 32.24 30.29
N ILE A 84 -4.67 33.08 29.59
CA ILE A 84 -4.74 33.05 28.13
C ILE A 84 -4.24 31.66 27.73
N PRO A 85 -5.08 30.75 27.19
CA PRO A 85 -4.53 29.56 26.56
C PRO A 85 -3.60 30.06 25.46
N GLN A 86 -2.38 29.53 25.36
CA GLN A 86 -1.62 29.74 24.12
C GLN A 86 -2.52 29.28 22.99
N CYS A 87 -3.00 30.22 22.17
CA CYS A 87 -3.88 29.87 21.08
C CYS A 87 -3.15 28.80 20.26
N PRO A 88 -3.75 27.62 20.02
CA PRO A 88 -3.16 26.68 19.07
C PRO A 88 -2.90 27.49 17.80
N LEU A 89 -1.68 27.38 17.26
CA LEU A 89 -1.20 28.26 16.20
C LEU A 89 -1.84 27.84 14.87
N GLU A 90 -3.14 28.07 14.82
CA GLU A 90 -4.10 27.60 13.85
C GLU A 90 -3.99 28.50 12.62
N ASN A 91 -3.30 27.96 11.62
CA ASN A 91 -3.03 28.67 10.39
C ASN A 91 -4.30 28.80 9.55
N ASP A 92 -4.60 30.01 9.08
CA ASP A 92 -5.66 30.23 8.09
C ASP A 92 -5.28 29.70 6.70
N VAL A 93 -4.00 29.43 6.45
CA VAL A 93 -3.49 28.75 5.25
C VAL A 93 -3.52 27.25 5.41
N VAL A 94 -4.35 26.57 4.61
CA VAL A 94 -4.46 25.11 4.55
C VAL A 94 -3.84 24.60 3.24
N ALA A 95 -2.97 23.60 3.33
CA ALA A 95 -2.52 22.85 2.15
C ALA A 95 -3.54 21.75 1.84
N PHE A 96 -4.10 21.75 0.63
CA PHE A 96 -4.98 20.67 0.16
C PHE A 96 -4.17 19.59 -0.56
N LEU A 97 -3.15 19.99 -1.33
CA LEU A 97 -2.20 19.09 -1.99
C LEU A 97 -0.78 19.61 -1.77
N ASP A 98 0.11 18.75 -1.30
CA ASP A 98 1.54 19.02 -1.16
C ASP A 98 2.40 18.18 -2.13
N PHE A 99 1.84 17.11 -2.71
CA PHE A 99 2.45 16.22 -3.71
C PHE A 99 1.64 16.25 -5.02
N PRO A 100 2.27 16.02 -6.20
CA PRO A 100 1.54 16.03 -7.47
C PRO A 100 0.44 14.97 -7.58
N TYR A 101 -0.78 15.40 -7.91
CA TYR A 101 -1.91 14.51 -8.22
C TYR A 101 -2.06 14.36 -9.73
N ALA A 102 -1.90 13.12 -10.22
CA ALA A 102 -2.11 12.75 -11.61
C ALA A 102 -3.62 12.56 -11.89
N SER A 103 -4.21 13.48 -12.64
CA SER A 103 -5.65 13.50 -12.93
C SER A 103 -5.92 13.02 -14.36
N SER A 104 -6.82 12.05 -14.47
CA SER A 104 -7.05 11.25 -15.67
C SER A 104 -8.25 11.67 -16.51
N GLY A 105 -8.87 12.83 -16.21
CA GLY A 105 -10.14 13.24 -16.81
C GLY A 105 -11.38 12.49 -16.29
N GLU A 106 -11.20 11.48 -15.45
CA GLU A 106 -12.27 10.60 -14.98
C GLU A 106 -13.21 11.26 -13.96
N ASN A 107 -14.34 10.60 -13.66
CA ASN A 107 -15.35 11.05 -12.70
C ASN A 107 -14.94 10.83 -11.21
N THR A 108 -13.66 11.00 -10.90
CA THR A 108 -13.06 10.78 -9.56
C THR A 108 -11.94 11.77 -9.30
N GLY A 109 -11.72 12.11 -8.03
CA GLY A 109 -10.83 13.19 -7.61
C GLY A 109 -10.62 13.23 -6.10
N VAL A 110 -9.78 14.17 -5.65
CA VAL A 110 -9.39 14.30 -4.24
C VAL A 110 -10.47 15.07 -3.48
N VAL A 111 -10.93 14.52 -2.36
CA VAL A 111 -11.99 15.11 -1.51
C VAL A 111 -11.37 15.63 -0.22
N LYS A 112 -11.44 16.95 0.01
CA LYS A 112 -10.88 17.64 1.19
C LYS A 112 -12.01 18.34 1.94
N LYS A 113 -12.08 18.22 3.28
CA LYS A 113 -13.13 18.84 4.12
C LYS A 113 -12.51 19.80 5.13
N LEU A 114 -12.88 21.08 5.09
CA LEU A 114 -12.42 22.07 6.06
C LEU A 114 -13.20 21.98 7.37
N LEU A 115 -12.47 22.01 8.47
CA LEU A 115 -13.04 22.08 9.82
C LEU A 115 -13.28 23.55 10.23
N ARG A 116 -14.18 23.73 11.20
CA ARG A 116 -14.33 25.01 11.92
C ARG A 116 -13.05 25.34 12.67
N PHE A 117 -12.73 26.62 12.80
CA PHE A 117 -11.57 27.04 13.58
C PHE A 117 -11.76 26.68 15.06
N GLN A 118 -10.73 26.14 15.69
CA GLN A 118 -10.65 25.96 17.14
C GLN A 118 -10.53 27.31 17.86
N ASN A 119 -9.87 28.28 17.23
CA ASN A 119 -9.84 29.66 17.66
C ASN A 119 -11.20 30.34 17.42
N ARG A 120 -11.85 30.73 18.52
CA ARG A 120 -13.17 31.38 18.52
C ARG A 120 -13.20 32.72 17.78
N GLU A 121 -12.08 33.45 17.73
CA GLU A 121 -12.01 34.74 17.03
C GLU A 121 -11.94 34.54 15.50
N LEU A 122 -11.20 33.52 15.05
CA LEU A 122 -11.17 33.12 13.64
C LEU A 122 -12.54 32.55 13.20
N GLU A 123 -13.17 31.71 14.01
CA GLU A 123 -14.51 31.17 13.71
C GLU A 123 -15.59 32.25 13.72
N ALA A 124 -15.53 33.22 14.64
CA ALA A 124 -16.42 34.38 14.63
C ALA A 124 -16.19 35.27 13.40
N THR A 125 -14.93 35.50 13.02
CA THR A 125 -14.57 36.24 11.79
C THR A 125 -15.05 35.51 10.53
N ARG A 126 -14.97 34.17 10.51
CA ARG A 126 -15.50 33.31 9.45
C ARG A 126 -17.02 33.45 9.33
N HIS A 127 -17.73 33.35 10.46
CA HIS A 127 -19.18 33.56 10.51
C HIS A 127 -19.62 34.96 10.06
N GLN A 128 -18.89 36.01 10.43
CA GLN A 128 -19.16 37.39 9.98
C GLN A 128 -18.91 37.63 8.48
N ARG A 129 -18.22 36.70 7.80
CA ARG A 129 -17.83 36.80 6.38
C ARG A 129 -18.52 35.78 5.48
N VAL A 130 -19.56 35.11 5.97
CA VAL A 130 -20.36 34.17 5.16
C VAL A 130 -21.03 34.87 3.97
N ASP A 131 -21.46 36.12 4.17
CA ASP A 131 -22.09 36.96 3.14
C ASP A 131 -21.09 37.96 2.50
N TYR A 132 -19.81 37.92 2.88
CA TYR A 132 -18.73 38.74 2.31
C TYR A 132 -17.42 37.93 2.26
N PRO A 133 -17.24 37.05 1.26
CA PRO A 133 -16.10 36.16 1.18
C PRO A 133 -14.78 36.91 1.01
N MET A 134 -13.82 36.63 1.88
CA MET A 134 -12.41 36.90 1.60
C MET A 134 -11.62 35.60 1.73
N PHE A 135 -11.11 35.09 0.61
CA PHE A 135 -10.22 33.94 0.54
C PHE A 135 -9.43 33.92 -0.77
N THR A 136 -8.30 33.24 -0.78
CA THR A 136 -7.48 33.03 -1.99
C THR A 136 -7.17 31.55 -2.16
N VAL A 137 -7.35 31.06 -3.39
CA VAL A 137 -6.83 29.76 -3.83
C VAL A 137 -5.57 30.01 -4.65
N SER A 138 -4.50 29.28 -4.37
CA SER A 138 -3.31 29.22 -5.23
C SER A 138 -3.02 27.76 -5.57
N LEU A 139 -2.96 27.44 -6.86
CA LEU A 139 -2.84 26.07 -7.32
C LEU A 139 -1.97 25.95 -8.57
N TRP A 140 -1.11 24.94 -8.63
CA TRP A 140 -0.30 24.63 -9.82
C TRP A 140 -1.01 23.62 -10.71
N LEU A 141 -0.93 23.79 -12.03
CA LEU A 141 -1.47 22.87 -13.02
C LEU A 141 -0.48 22.63 -14.16
N TYR A 142 -0.58 21.43 -14.75
CA TYR A 142 -0.05 21.06 -16.05
C TYR A 142 -1.15 20.38 -16.85
N LEU A 143 -1.73 21.07 -17.84
CA LEU A 143 -2.82 20.54 -18.67
C LEU A 143 -2.26 19.86 -19.92
N LEU A 144 -2.76 18.67 -20.25
CA LEU A 144 -2.44 18.00 -21.51
C LEU A 144 -3.36 18.46 -22.64
N HIS A 145 -4.65 18.55 -22.33
CA HIS A 145 -5.73 18.92 -23.24
C HIS A 145 -6.72 19.84 -22.53
N HIS A 146 -7.54 20.57 -23.29
CA HIS A 146 -8.76 21.18 -22.73
C HIS A 146 -9.81 20.10 -22.40
N CYS A 147 -10.94 20.50 -21.81
CA CYS A 147 -11.97 19.54 -21.42
C CYS A 147 -12.55 18.78 -22.64
N LYS A 148 -12.75 17.46 -22.50
CA LYS A 148 -13.45 16.62 -23.49
C LYS A 148 -14.97 16.68 -23.37
N ALA A 149 -15.46 17.14 -22.22
CA ALA A 149 -16.86 17.50 -21.97
C ALA A 149 -17.04 19.04 -22.05
N SER A 150 -18.26 19.53 -21.82
CA SER A 150 -18.52 20.98 -21.76
C SER A 150 -17.87 21.68 -20.55
N LEU A 151 -17.73 20.96 -19.42
CA LEU A 151 -17.08 21.40 -18.20
C LEU A 151 -16.31 20.25 -17.55
N CYS A 152 -15.10 20.54 -17.08
CA CYS A 152 -14.24 19.63 -16.31
C CYS A 152 -13.88 20.27 -14.97
N GLY A 153 -13.87 19.51 -13.89
CA GLY A 153 -13.54 19.97 -12.54
C GLY A 153 -12.08 20.34 -12.35
N ILE A 154 -11.82 21.56 -11.85
CA ILE A 154 -10.52 21.96 -11.30
C ILE A 154 -10.60 21.93 -9.77
N LEU A 155 -11.40 22.82 -9.18
CA LEU A 155 -11.67 22.91 -7.74
C LEU A 155 -13.09 23.44 -7.54
N TYR A 156 -13.94 22.71 -6.82
CA TYR A 156 -15.30 23.15 -6.52
C TYR A 156 -15.78 22.69 -5.14
N PHE A 157 -16.62 23.51 -4.52
CA PHE A 157 -17.27 23.23 -3.26
C PHE A 157 -18.64 22.58 -3.49
N VAL A 158 -18.97 21.57 -2.67
CA VAL A 158 -20.28 20.90 -2.63
C VAL A 158 -20.79 20.96 -1.20
N ASP A 159 -22.04 21.42 -1.02
CA ASP A 159 -22.62 21.68 0.29
C ASP A 159 -23.20 20.42 0.98
N SER A 160 -23.86 20.61 2.12
CA SER A 160 -24.57 19.54 2.85
C SER A 160 -25.75 18.94 2.09
N ASN A 161 -26.29 19.64 1.07
CA ASN A 161 -27.45 19.25 0.29
C ASN A 161 -27.07 18.58 -1.05
N GLU A 162 -25.78 18.28 -1.25
CA GLU A 162 -25.20 17.75 -2.49
C GLU A 162 -25.23 18.73 -3.69
N MET A 163 -25.35 20.04 -3.43
CA MET A 163 -25.38 21.10 -4.44
C MET A 163 -24.03 21.79 -4.59
N TYR A 164 -23.73 22.31 -5.79
CA TYR A 164 -22.56 23.17 -6.01
C TYR A 164 -22.67 24.49 -5.21
N GLY A 165 -21.55 24.98 -4.67
CA GLY A 165 -21.49 26.26 -3.97
C GLY A 165 -20.24 27.07 -4.31
N THR A 166 -20.07 28.19 -3.62
CA THR A 166 -18.94 29.13 -3.82
C THR A 166 -17.65 28.61 -3.15
N PRO A 167 -16.51 28.54 -3.84
CA PRO A 167 -16.30 28.68 -5.28
C PRO A 167 -16.53 27.35 -6.03
N SER A 168 -16.96 27.43 -7.29
CA SER A 168 -16.98 26.28 -8.19
C SER A 168 -16.26 26.60 -9.51
N VAL A 169 -15.04 26.09 -9.68
CA VAL A 169 -14.12 26.42 -10.79
C VAL A 169 -13.93 25.23 -11.72
N PHE A 170 -14.29 25.43 -12.98
CA PHE A 170 -14.26 24.43 -14.05
C PHE A 170 -13.44 24.92 -15.26
N LEU A 171 -12.97 23.97 -16.08
CA LEU A 171 -12.36 24.22 -17.38
C LEU A 171 -13.37 23.92 -18.50
N THR A 172 -13.48 24.78 -19.51
CA THR A 172 -14.28 24.52 -20.72
C THR A 172 -13.50 23.74 -21.78
N ASP A 173 -14.21 23.19 -22.76
CA ASP A 173 -13.67 22.67 -24.04
C ASP A 173 -12.81 23.69 -24.80
N GLU A 174 -13.24 24.95 -24.83
CA GLU A 174 -12.47 26.06 -25.41
C GLU A 174 -11.22 26.46 -24.58
N GLY A 175 -10.98 25.84 -23.41
CA GLY A 175 -9.81 26.13 -22.56
C GLY A 175 -9.92 27.38 -21.68
N HIS A 176 -11.10 27.97 -21.55
CA HIS A 176 -11.36 29.06 -20.61
C HIS A 176 -11.75 28.51 -19.23
N LEU A 177 -11.55 29.31 -18.17
CA LEU A 177 -12.09 29.01 -16.85
C LEU A 177 -13.54 29.46 -16.77
N HIS A 178 -14.40 28.60 -16.24
CA HIS A 178 -15.80 28.87 -15.95
C HIS A 178 -15.99 28.81 -14.43
N ILE A 179 -16.24 29.96 -13.82
CA ILE A 179 -16.40 30.11 -12.36
C ILE A 179 -17.88 30.29 -12.06
N GLN A 180 -18.44 29.43 -11.22
CA GLN A 180 -19.79 29.52 -10.69
C GLN A 180 -19.75 29.93 -9.21
N MET A 181 -20.72 30.72 -8.78
CA MET A 181 -20.88 31.17 -7.40
C MET A 181 -22.35 31.47 -7.07
N HIS A 182 -22.70 31.28 -5.80
CA HIS A 182 -24.05 31.51 -5.28
C HIS A 182 -24.14 32.93 -4.69
N LEU A 183 -25.15 33.71 -5.05
CA LEU A 183 -25.39 35.04 -4.45
C LEU A 183 -26.06 34.91 -3.07
N VAL A 184 -25.85 35.91 -2.21
CA VAL A 184 -26.54 36.00 -0.90
C VAL A 184 -28.08 36.04 -1.03
N LYS A 185 -28.61 36.41 -2.21
CA LYS A 185 -30.05 36.37 -2.52
C LYS A 185 -30.60 34.99 -2.92
N GLY A 186 -29.75 33.97 -3.09
CA GLY A 186 -30.16 32.63 -3.53
C GLY A 186 -30.21 32.42 -5.05
N GLU A 187 -29.67 33.35 -5.85
CA GLU A 187 -29.50 33.20 -7.30
C GLU A 187 -28.08 32.69 -7.62
N ASP A 188 -27.95 31.76 -8.56
CA ASP A 188 -26.66 31.30 -9.06
C ASP A 188 -26.17 32.16 -10.23
N LEU A 189 -24.91 32.58 -10.18
CA LEU A 189 -24.23 33.25 -11.28
C LEU A 189 -23.01 32.45 -11.77
N ALA A 190 -22.68 32.65 -13.04
CA ALA A 190 -21.55 32.01 -13.70
C ALA A 190 -20.83 32.99 -14.64
N VAL A 191 -19.51 32.89 -14.69
CA VAL A 191 -18.64 33.80 -15.45
C VAL A 191 -17.47 33.07 -16.10
N LYS A 192 -17.12 33.47 -17.32
CA LYS A 192 -16.06 32.86 -18.14
C LYS A 192 -14.86 33.82 -18.27
N THR A 193 -13.63 33.30 -18.20
CA THR A 193 -12.43 34.12 -18.46
C THR A 193 -12.34 34.52 -19.94
N LYS A 194 -11.75 35.68 -20.21
CA LYS A 194 -11.48 36.19 -21.56
C LYS A 194 -10.22 35.60 -22.18
N PHE A 195 -9.38 34.98 -21.36
CA PHE A 195 -8.16 34.29 -21.77
C PHE A 195 -8.33 32.77 -21.65
N THR A 196 -7.59 32.05 -22.48
CA THR A 196 -7.44 30.59 -22.45
C THR A 196 -6.25 30.18 -21.59
N ILE A 197 -6.32 28.99 -21.00
CA ILE A 197 -5.28 28.39 -20.17
C ILE A 197 -4.23 27.68 -21.04
N PRO A 198 -2.92 27.76 -20.73
CA PRO A 198 -1.89 27.08 -21.52
C PRO A 198 -1.95 25.55 -21.40
N LEU A 199 -1.47 24.87 -22.45
CA LEU A 199 -1.28 23.41 -22.50
C LEU A 199 0.20 23.05 -22.50
N LYS A 200 0.53 21.87 -21.96
CA LYS A 200 1.87 21.27 -21.87
C LYS A 200 2.94 22.11 -21.13
N GLU A 201 2.52 23.10 -20.35
CA GLU A 201 3.40 23.89 -19.47
C GLU A 201 2.85 23.96 -18.04
N TRP A 202 3.75 24.07 -17.06
CA TRP A 202 3.39 24.32 -15.68
C TRP A 202 3.06 25.80 -15.47
N PHE A 203 1.87 26.08 -14.92
CA PHE A 203 1.44 27.42 -14.56
C PHE A 203 0.85 27.43 -13.14
N ARG A 204 0.96 28.58 -12.47
CA ARG A 204 0.27 28.86 -11.21
C ARG A 204 -1.00 29.65 -11.50
N LEU A 205 -2.13 29.14 -11.03
CA LEU A 205 -3.43 29.79 -11.07
C LEU A 205 -3.76 30.30 -9.65
N ASP A 206 -3.77 31.61 -9.51
CA ASP A 206 -4.15 32.31 -8.29
C ASP A 206 -5.55 32.92 -8.48
N ILE A 207 -6.49 32.61 -7.59
CA ILE A 207 -7.87 33.12 -7.60
C ILE A 207 -8.20 33.70 -6.23
N SER A 208 -8.36 35.03 -6.17
CA SER A 208 -8.71 35.75 -4.94
C SER A 208 -10.15 36.28 -5.01
N PHE A 209 -10.94 35.98 -3.97
CA PHE A 209 -12.30 36.46 -3.78
C PHE A 209 -12.32 37.54 -2.69
N ASN A 210 -13.02 38.64 -2.95
CA ASN A 210 -13.14 39.81 -2.07
C ASN A 210 -14.55 40.41 -2.20
N GLY A 211 -15.51 39.86 -1.46
CA GLY A 211 -16.94 40.13 -1.67
C GLY A 211 -17.36 39.82 -3.11
N GLY A 212 -18.14 40.71 -3.71
CA GLY A 212 -18.54 40.72 -5.12
C GLY A 212 -17.40 40.93 -6.14
N GLN A 213 -16.13 40.74 -5.78
CA GLN A 213 -14.98 40.84 -6.67
C GLN A 213 -14.18 39.53 -6.72
N ILE A 214 -13.86 39.08 -7.94
CA ILE A 214 -12.98 37.94 -8.20
C ILE A 214 -11.78 38.43 -9.02
N VAL A 215 -10.56 38.13 -8.55
CA VAL A 215 -9.32 38.40 -9.27
C VAL A 215 -8.70 37.07 -9.67
N VAL A 216 -8.61 36.81 -10.98
CA VAL A 216 -8.05 35.58 -11.56
C VAL A 216 -6.72 35.92 -12.22
N ILE A 217 -5.64 35.23 -11.84
CA ILE A 217 -4.29 35.47 -12.36
C ILE A 217 -3.63 34.13 -12.73
N ALA A 218 -3.08 34.07 -13.95
CA ALA A 218 -2.30 32.93 -14.44
C ALA A 218 -0.86 33.37 -14.71
N SER A 219 0.09 32.72 -14.04
CA SER A 219 1.53 33.01 -14.10
C SER A 219 2.31 31.80 -14.60
N LEU A 220 3.26 32.04 -15.51
CA LEU A 220 4.14 31.01 -16.07
C LEU A 220 5.61 31.26 -15.68
N GLY A 221 6.39 30.17 -15.66
CA GLY A 221 7.83 30.18 -15.41
C GLY A 221 8.22 30.41 -13.94
N GLN A 222 9.48 30.12 -13.62
CA GLN A 222 10.04 30.26 -12.26
C GLN A 222 9.98 31.71 -11.73
N ASP A 223 10.11 32.70 -12.62
CA ASP A 223 9.99 34.13 -12.28
C ASP A 223 8.55 34.57 -11.92
N LEU A 224 7.54 33.71 -12.12
CA LEU A 224 6.11 34.00 -11.92
C LEU A 224 5.62 35.30 -12.59
N LYS A 225 6.21 35.65 -13.74
CA LYS A 225 5.82 36.82 -14.53
C LYS A 225 4.42 36.59 -15.09
N SER A 226 3.45 37.32 -14.54
CA SER A 226 2.02 37.14 -14.81
C SER A 226 1.72 37.27 -16.31
N TYR A 227 1.17 36.20 -16.89
CA TYR A 227 0.85 36.15 -18.32
C TYR A 227 -0.54 36.74 -18.60
N HIS A 228 -1.51 36.38 -17.76
CA HIS A 228 -2.87 36.92 -17.82
C HIS A 228 -3.38 37.28 -16.43
N ASN A 229 -4.04 38.45 -16.33
CA ASN A 229 -4.90 38.79 -15.21
C ASN A 229 -6.30 39.13 -15.71
N GLN A 230 -7.30 38.92 -14.86
CA GLN A 230 -8.65 39.37 -15.09
C GLN A 230 -9.34 39.66 -13.76
N THR A 231 -9.75 40.91 -13.59
CA THR A 231 -10.66 41.31 -12.51
C THR A 231 -12.09 41.20 -13.01
N LEU A 232 -12.94 40.58 -12.21
CA LEU A 232 -14.38 40.46 -12.37
C LEU A 232 -15.05 41.13 -11.17
N SER A 233 -16.00 42.02 -11.43
CA SER A 233 -16.71 42.77 -10.39
C SER A 233 -18.20 42.69 -10.63
N PHE A 234 -18.94 42.40 -9.57
CA PHE A 234 -20.39 42.24 -9.54
C PHE A 234 -21.00 43.32 -8.64
N HIS A 235 -22.33 43.47 -8.65
CA HIS A 235 -23.04 44.44 -7.81
C HIS A 235 -23.49 43.86 -6.46
N GLU A 236 -23.30 42.56 -6.25
CA GLU A 236 -23.78 41.82 -5.09
C GLU A 236 -22.70 40.84 -4.63
N ASP A 237 -22.62 40.65 -3.31
CA ASP A 237 -21.70 39.72 -2.67
C ASP A 237 -22.21 38.27 -2.73
N PHE A 238 -21.29 37.32 -2.51
CA PHE A 238 -21.54 35.90 -2.72
C PHE A 238 -21.70 35.16 -1.39
N TYR A 239 -22.60 34.19 -1.31
CA TYR A 239 -22.70 33.30 -0.16
C TYR A 239 -21.55 32.30 -0.14
N TYR A 240 -20.89 32.16 1.00
CA TYR A 240 -19.69 31.34 1.17
C TYR A 240 -19.63 30.72 2.58
N ASN A 241 -19.63 29.39 2.67
CA ASN A 241 -19.55 28.69 3.95
C ASN A 241 -18.70 27.41 3.84
N ASP A 242 -17.39 27.61 3.80
CA ASP A 242 -16.34 26.58 3.67
C ASP A 242 -16.42 25.35 4.59
N THR A 243 -17.22 25.39 5.67
CA THR A 243 -17.40 24.28 6.63
C THR A 243 -18.77 23.58 6.54
N SER A 244 -19.69 24.01 5.66
CA SER A 244 -21.01 23.37 5.50
C SER A 244 -21.02 22.15 4.57
N GLY A 245 -19.87 21.80 4.00
CA GLY A 245 -19.75 20.83 2.92
C GLY A 245 -18.31 20.36 2.73
N TYR A 246 -17.91 20.07 1.50
CA TYR A 246 -16.56 19.60 1.18
C TYR A 246 -16.09 20.11 -0.20
N PHE A 247 -14.78 20.14 -0.40
CA PHE A 247 -14.15 20.51 -1.67
C PHE A 247 -13.75 19.27 -2.46
N ILE A 248 -13.87 19.33 -3.79
CA ILE A 248 -13.35 18.33 -4.72
C ILE A 248 -12.29 18.99 -5.61
N ILE A 249 -11.19 18.28 -5.83
CA ILE A 249 -10.11 18.62 -6.76
C ILE A 249 -10.11 17.57 -7.88
N GLY A 250 -10.22 18.00 -9.14
CA GLY A 250 -10.43 17.09 -10.26
C GLY A 250 -11.88 16.61 -10.39
N GLY A 251 -12.10 15.34 -10.72
CA GLY A 251 -13.42 14.81 -11.07
C GLY A 251 -14.28 14.33 -9.89
N SER A 252 -15.56 14.08 -10.16
CA SER A 252 -16.47 13.36 -9.26
C SER A 252 -17.66 12.77 -10.02
N ARG A 253 -18.59 12.12 -9.30
CA ARG A 253 -19.89 11.65 -9.84
C ARG A 253 -20.72 12.73 -10.55
N TYR A 254 -20.43 14.02 -10.36
CA TYR A 254 -21.17 15.13 -10.98
C TYR A 254 -20.52 15.67 -12.27
N VAL A 255 -19.19 15.55 -12.42
CA VAL A 255 -18.40 16.20 -13.49
C VAL A 255 -17.06 15.48 -13.68
N PRO A 256 -16.59 15.26 -14.91
CA PRO A 256 -15.25 14.70 -15.17
C PRO A 256 -14.14 15.62 -14.66
N GLY A 257 -12.97 15.07 -14.37
CA GLY A 257 -11.76 15.84 -14.05
C GLY A 257 -11.12 16.50 -15.27
N ILE A 258 -10.03 17.23 -15.06
CA ILE A 258 -9.11 17.64 -16.13
C ILE A 258 -8.09 16.52 -16.43
N GLU A 259 -7.51 16.54 -17.63
CA GLU A 259 -6.43 15.60 -18.02
C GLU A 259 -5.06 16.26 -17.87
N GLY A 260 -4.25 15.74 -16.94
CA GLY A 260 -2.93 16.28 -16.63
C GLY A 260 -2.57 16.13 -15.16
N PHE A 261 -1.91 17.13 -14.58
CA PHE A 261 -1.40 17.08 -13.20
C PHE A 261 -1.77 18.32 -12.41
N PHE A 262 -2.21 18.12 -11.17
CA PHE A 262 -2.26 19.15 -10.15
C PHE A 262 -0.94 19.14 -9.37
N GLY A 263 -0.32 20.30 -9.18
CA GLY A 263 0.79 20.49 -8.25
C GLY A 263 0.30 21.01 -6.89
N PRO A 264 1.18 21.66 -6.10
CA PRO A 264 0.83 22.16 -4.77
C PRO A 264 -0.38 23.11 -4.77
N LEU A 265 -1.38 22.81 -3.94
CA LEU A 265 -2.64 23.55 -3.84
C LEU A 265 -2.80 24.08 -2.41
N LYS A 266 -2.86 25.40 -2.26
CA LYS A 266 -3.04 26.11 -0.99
C LYS A 266 -4.32 26.93 -1.00
N TYR A 267 -5.01 26.88 0.14
CA TYR A 267 -6.25 27.58 0.41
C TYR A 267 -6.03 28.55 1.58
N TYR A 268 -6.05 29.86 1.28
CA TYR A 268 -5.86 30.94 2.25
C TYR A 268 -7.25 31.39 2.73
N ARG A 269 -7.70 30.87 3.88
CA ARG A 269 -8.97 31.27 4.49
C ARG A 269 -8.87 32.73 4.96
N LEU A 270 -10.00 33.44 4.98
CA LEU A 270 -10.12 34.81 5.54
C LEU A 270 -9.25 35.91 4.88
N HIS A 271 -8.46 35.63 3.84
CA HIS A 271 -7.56 36.60 3.20
C HIS A 271 -7.72 36.64 1.68
N SER A 272 -7.96 37.83 1.13
CA SER A 272 -7.80 38.10 -0.31
C SER A 272 -6.38 38.61 -0.56
N LEU A 273 -5.50 37.75 -1.05
CA LEU A 273 -4.08 38.06 -1.29
C LEU A 273 -3.79 38.49 -2.73
N HIS A 274 -2.74 39.30 -2.89
CA HIS A 274 -2.10 39.62 -4.17
C HIS A 274 -0.99 38.59 -4.47
N PRO A 275 -0.69 38.20 -5.73
CA PRO A 275 0.27 37.11 -6.04
C PRO A 275 1.66 37.23 -5.43
N THR A 276 2.13 38.46 -5.15
CA THR A 276 3.41 38.76 -4.47
C THR A 276 3.44 38.39 -2.98
N GLN A 277 2.27 38.12 -2.38
CA GLN A 277 2.11 37.63 -1.00
C GLN A 277 1.91 36.09 -0.95
N ILE A 278 1.66 35.46 -2.10
CA ILE A 278 1.28 34.04 -2.19
C ILE A 278 2.54 33.15 -2.23
N LEU A 279 2.89 32.61 -1.07
CA LEU A 279 3.99 31.65 -0.88
C LEU A 279 3.55 30.21 -1.21
N ASN A 280 3.39 29.93 -2.51
CA ASN A 280 3.10 28.59 -3.03
C ASN A 280 4.12 28.18 -4.13
N PRO A 281 5.33 27.71 -3.76
CA PRO A 281 6.33 27.21 -4.70
C PRO A 281 6.04 25.77 -5.16
N LEU A 282 6.49 25.42 -6.36
CA LEU A 282 6.38 24.07 -6.93
C LEU A 282 7.45 23.16 -6.33
N ARG A 283 7.19 22.57 -5.14
CA ARG A 283 8.21 21.86 -4.33
C ARG A 283 9.04 20.83 -5.10
N GLU A 284 8.40 20.04 -5.95
CA GLU A 284 9.01 18.95 -6.71
C GLU A 284 9.52 19.42 -8.09
N GLU A 285 10.37 20.46 -8.13
CA GLU A 285 10.83 21.10 -9.38
C GLU A 285 11.42 20.09 -10.39
N GLN A 286 12.23 19.14 -9.90
CA GLN A 286 12.85 18.11 -10.76
C GLN A 286 11.79 17.16 -11.37
N LEU A 287 10.78 16.76 -10.60
CA LEU A 287 9.72 15.87 -11.09
C LEU A 287 8.79 16.62 -12.07
N ALA A 288 8.52 17.89 -11.80
CA ALA A 288 7.78 18.78 -12.70
C ALA A 288 8.50 18.99 -14.04
N GLU A 289 9.83 19.16 -14.02
CA GLU A 289 10.68 19.20 -15.23
C GLU A 289 10.67 17.87 -15.97
N GLN A 290 10.85 16.73 -15.28
CA GLN A 290 10.77 15.40 -15.90
C GLN A 290 9.41 15.12 -16.54
N ILE A 291 8.30 15.57 -15.94
CA ILE A 291 6.96 15.49 -16.54
C ILE A 291 6.92 16.28 -17.86
N LYS A 292 7.45 17.51 -17.90
CA LYS A 292 7.49 18.28 -19.15
C LYS A 292 8.34 17.58 -20.22
N LEU A 293 9.57 17.18 -19.88
CA LEU A 293 10.48 16.49 -20.80
C LEU A 293 9.90 15.17 -21.34
N TYR A 294 9.10 14.46 -20.54
CA TYR A 294 8.37 13.28 -20.98
C TYR A 294 7.34 13.63 -22.08
N TYR A 295 6.42 14.57 -21.83
CA TYR A 295 5.38 14.91 -22.83
C TYR A 295 5.93 15.65 -24.07
N ASP A 296 7.08 16.32 -23.95
CA ASP A 296 7.83 16.88 -25.08
C ASP A 296 8.40 15.76 -25.96
N ARG A 297 9.11 14.76 -25.38
CA ARG A 297 9.54 13.55 -26.12
C ARG A 297 8.35 12.80 -26.73
N CYS A 298 7.25 12.69 -26.01
CA CYS A 298 6.10 11.94 -26.52
C CYS A 298 5.42 12.65 -27.70
N ALA A 299 5.49 13.97 -27.83
CA ALA A 299 5.05 14.67 -29.03
C ALA A 299 5.85 14.21 -30.27
N GLU A 300 7.18 14.12 -30.16
CA GLU A 300 8.06 13.64 -31.24
C GLU A 300 7.77 12.17 -31.62
N VAL A 301 7.60 11.29 -30.64
CA VAL A 301 7.23 9.87 -30.87
C VAL A 301 5.87 9.75 -31.58
N GLN A 302 4.85 10.50 -31.13
CA GLN A 302 3.51 10.50 -31.74
C GLN A 302 3.53 11.07 -33.16
N GLU A 303 4.32 12.13 -33.42
CA GLU A 303 4.50 12.68 -34.76
C GLU A 303 5.14 11.66 -35.70
N ILE A 304 6.25 11.03 -35.30
CA ILE A 304 6.93 9.99 -36.09
C ILE A 304 5.97 8.88 -36.51
N ILE A 305 5.15 8.37 -35.58
CA ILE A 305 4.20 7.28 -35.82
C ILE A 305 3.04 7.73 -36.75
N SER A 306 2.49 8.93 -36.55
CA SER A 306 1.40 9.45 -37.39
C SER A 306 1.85 9.73 -38.83
N VAL A 307 3.06 10.27 -39.01
CA VAL A 307 3.70 10.48 -40.33
C VAL A 307 4.02 9.15 -40.99
N HIS A 308 4.46 8.13 -40.24
CA HIS A 308 4.70 6.80 -40.79
C HIS A 308 3.41 6.16 -41.30
N THR A 309 2.39 6.09 -40.45
CA THR A 309 1.14 5.37 -40.70
C THR A 309 0.38 5.99 -41.87
N SER A 310 0.27 7.31 -41.91
CA SER A 310 -0.35 8.03 -43.04
C SER A 310 0.42 7.83 -44.35
N THR A 311 1.76 7.81 -44.32
CA THR A 311 2.57 7.53 -45.53
C THR A 311 2.42 6.09 -46.00
N ALA A 312 2.36 5.11 -45.09
CA ALA A 312 2.17 3.70 -45.42
C ALA A 312 0.80 3.47 -46.10
N GLN A 313 -0.28 4.04 -45.53
CA GLN A 313 -1.63 3.96 -46.09
C GLN A 313 -1.70 4.61 -47.49
N VAL A 314 -1.16 5.82 -47.67
CA VAL A 314 -1.16 6.54 -48.96
C VAL A 314 -0.25 5.87 -50.02
N GLY A 315 0.84 5.22 -49.59
CA GLY A 315 1.69 4.43 -50.48
C GLY A 315 0.97 3.25 -51.11
N HIS A 316 0.05 2.62 -50.37
CA HIS A 316 -0.67 1.44 -50.82
C HIS A 316 -1.89 1.75 -51.71
N GLU A 317 -2.54 2.91 -51.54
CA GLU A 317 -3.59 3.39 -52.46
C GLU A 317 -3.04 3.81 -53.86
N ARG A 318 -1.72 3.75 -54.08
CA ARG A 318 -1.04 4.09 -55.35
C ARG A 318 -0.18 2.96 -55.94
N GLN A 319 -0.48 1.70 -55.59
CA GLN A 319 0.38 0.55 -55.94
C GLN A 319 0.46 0.20 -57.45
N GLU A 320 -0.30 0.84 -58.35
CA GLU A 320 -0.21 0.60 -59.80
C GLU A 320 1.09 1.13 -60.47
N ALA A 321 2.01 1.77 -59.73
CA ALA A 321 3.10 2.55 -60.34
C ALA A 321 4.52 2.37 -59.74
N CYS A 322 4.77 1.32 -58.94
CA CYS A 322 6.10 1.09 -58.34
C CYS A 322 6.86 -0.17 -58.83
N ASP A 323 6.18 -1.18 -59.40
CA ASP A 323 6.84 -2.37 -59.95
C ASP A 323 6.38 -2.68 -61.38
N LEU A 324 7.26 -2.40 -62.35
CA LEU A 324 7.29 -3.03 -63.68
C LEU A 324 8.52 -2.54 -64.45
N HIS A 325 9.47 -3.44 -64.72
CA HIS A 325 10.66 -3.12 -65.53
C HIS A 325 10.28 -3.02 -67.02
N ASN A 326 9.77 -1.85 -67.42
CA ASN A 326 9.29 -1.57 -68.76
C ASN A 326 10.16 -0.49 -69.43
N SER A 327 10.79 -0.83 -70.56
CA SER A 327 11.70 0.05 -71.30
C SER A 327 11.06 1.34 -71.83
N TYR A 328 9.72 1.42 -71.89
CA TYR A 328 9.00 2.65 -72.21
C TYR A 328 9.12 3.72 -71.11
N LEU A 329 9.33 3.33 -69.84
CA LEU A 329 9.49 4.27 -68.71
C LEU A 329 10.84 5.00 -68.74
N ASP A 330 11.90 4.42 -69.30
CA ASP A 330 13.21 5.07 -69.37
C ASP A 330 13.24 6.22 -70.40
N LEU A 331 12.48 6.09 -71.50
CA LEU A 331 12.20 7.23 -72.40
C LEU A 331 11.43 8.34 -71.68
N ARG A 332 10.47 7.98 -70.81
CA ARG A 332 9.72 8.93 -70.00
C ARG A 332 10.57 9.60 -68.91
N ARG A 333 11.58 8.90 -68.35
CA ARG A 333 12.59 9.49 -67.44
C ARG A 333 13.54 10.45 -68.16
N ARG A 334 13.89 10.19 -69.42
CA ARG A 334 14.85 11.01 -70.18
C ARG A 334 14.28 12.36 -70.65
N TYR A 335 12.96 12.47 -70.82
CA TYR A 335 12.32 13.68 -71.36
C TYR A 335 11.06 14.18 -70.59
N GLY A 336 10.61 13.46 -69.56
CA GLY A 336 9.50 13.86 -68.70
C GLY A 336 9.95 14.25 -67.29
N ARG A 337 9.16 15.07 -66.57
CA ARG A 337 9.40 15.31 -65.14
C ARG A 337 9.30 13.98 -64.37
N PRO A 338 10.26 13.65 -63.50
CA PRO A 338 10.24 12.39 -62.77
C PRO A 338 9.07 12.34 -61.79
N SER A 339 8.29 11.26 -61.84
CA SER A 339 7.39 10.86 -60.76
C SER A 339 8.24 10.36 -59.58
N THR A 340 8.64 11.27 -58.70
CA THR A 340 9.43 10.94 -57.52
C THR A 340 8.59 10.15 -56.52
N CYS A 341 8.95 8.88 -56.32
CA CYS A 341 8.56 8.16 -55.11
C CYS A 341 9.11 8.96 -53.92
N ARG A 342 8.23 9.50 -53.08
CA ARG A 342 8.64 10.23 -51.88
C ARG A 342 9.21 9.22 -50.89
N ALA A 343 10.53 9.22 -50.72
CA ALA A 343 11.13 8.64 -49.53
C ALA A 343 10.54 9.32 -48.28
N LEU A 344 10.34 8.56 -47.21
CA LEU A 344 9.89 9.09 -45.92
C LEU A 344 10.80 10.25 -45.48
N PRO A 345 10.29 11.49 -45.35
CA PRO A 345 11.09 12.70 -45.16
C PRO A 345 11.49 12.86 -43.69
N TRP A 346 12.11 11.82 -43.13
CA TRP A 346 12.66 11.82 -41.78
C TRP A 346 14.14 12.22 -41.83
N GLU A 347 14.45 13.27 -41.09
CA GLU A 347 15.82 13.73 -40.87
C GLU A 347 16.68 12.62 -40.27
N LYS A 348 17.99 12.65 -40.58
CA LYS A 348 18.92 11.65 -40.05
C LYS A 348 18.96 11.70 -38.51
N GLU A 349 18.88 12.90 -37.94
CA GLU A 349 18.95 13.11 -36.50
C GLU A 349 17.80 12.40 -35.76
N LEU A 350 16.56 12.48 -36.25
CA LEU A 350 15.42 11.76 -35.67
C LEU A 350 15.64 10.24 -35.67
N LYS A 351 16.22 9.69 -36.76
CA LYS A 351 16.57 8.26 -36.85
C LYS A 351 17.67 7.84 -35.88
N ASP A 352 18.67 8.69 -35.72
CA ASP A 352 19.78 8.49 -34.79
C ASP A 352 19.29 8.63 -33.32
N ARG A 353 18.25 9.45 -33.04
CA ARG A 353 17.59 9.58 -31.73
C ARG A 353 16.64 8.42 -31.36
N HIS A 354 15.83 7.94 -32.31
CA HIS A 354 14.77 6.94 -32.07
C HIS A 354 14.97 5.60 -32.83
N PRO A 355 16.14 4.95 -32.81
CA PRO A 355 16.42 3.77 -33.64
C PRO A 355 15.53 2.55 -33.27
N SER A 356 15.16 2.39 -31.99
CA SER A 356 14.23 1.36 -31.52
C SER A 356 12.86 1.46 -32.18
N LEU A 357 12.31 2.68 -32.23
CA LEU A 357 11.01 2.99 -32.82
C LEU A 357 11.02 2.73 -34.33
N PHE A 358 12.04 3.22 -35.05
CA PHE A 358 12.14 2.98 -36.49
C PHE A 358 12.31 1.50 -36.84
N GLN A 359 13.07 0.73 -36.05
CA GLN A 359 13.10 -0.73 -36.21
C GLN A 359 11.74 -1.38 -35.92
N ALA A 360 11.05 -0.97 -34.85
CA ALA A 360 9.73 -1.50 -34.52
C ALA A 360 8.72 -1.29 -35.65
N LEU A 361 8.66 -0.07 -36.19
CA LEU A 361 7.74 0.33 -37.26
C LEU A 361 8.03 -0.39 -38.59
N LEU A 362 9.31 -0.53 -38.97
CA LEU A 362 9.71 -1.26 -40.19
C LEU A 362 9.41 -2.77 -40.12
N GLU A 363 9.29 -3.33 -38.92
CA GLU A 363 8.94 -4.74 -38.66
C GLU A 363 7.43 -4.97 -38.41
N MET A 364 6.56 -3.97 -38.64
CA MET A 364 5.11 -4.05 -38.38
C MET A 364 4.27 -3.99 -39.66
N ASP A 365 3.25 -4.86 -39.75
CA ASP A 365 2.17 -4.73 -40.73
C ASP A 365 1.14 -3.68 -40.26
N LEU A 366 1.10 -2.55 -40.96
CA LEU A 366 0.24 -1.40 -40.69
C LEU A 366 -1.10 -1.46 -41.43
N LEU A 367 -1.35 -2.47 -42.28
CA LEU A 367 -2.60 -2.59 -43.06
C LEU A 367 -3.84 -2.84 -42.19
N THR A 368 -3.63 -3.36 -40.99
CA THR A 368 -4.67 -3.72 -40.02
C THR A 368 -5.00 -2.59 -39.03
N VAL A 369 -4.28 -1.47 -39.08
CA VAL A 369 -4.39 -0.36 -38.12
C VAL A 369 -5.49 0.65 -38.55
N PRO A 370 -6.30 1.19 -37.63
CA PRO A 370 -7.33 2.19 -37.91
C PRO A 370 -6.88 3.42 -38.70
N ARG A 371 -7.82 4.04 -39.42
CA ARG A 371 -7.63 5.31 -40.15
C ARG A 371 -7.71 6.55 -39.25
N SER A 372 -8.13 6.41 -38.00
CA SER A 372 -8.16 7.47 -36.99
C SER A 372 -6.77 7.65 -36.39
N GLN A 373 -6.23 8.88 -36.42
CA GLN A 373 -4.84 9.14 -36.04
C GLN A 373 -4.55 8.73 -34.59
N ASN A 374 -5.39 9.13 -33.63
CA ASN A 374 -5.16 8.83 -32.22
C ASN A 374 -5.30 7.33 -31.90
N GLU A 375 -6.26 6.65 -32.54
CA GLU A 375 -6.43 5.19 -32.41
C GLU A 375 -5.24 4.43 -33.00
N SER A 376 -4.73 4.86 -34.16
CA SER A 376 -3.56 4.25 -34.80
C SER A 376 -2.29 4.34 -33.94
N VAL A 377 -2.06 5.48 -33.28
CA VAL A 377 -0.94 5.68 -32.37
C VAL A 377 -1.06 4.76 -31.15
N LEU A 378 -2.23 4.73 -30.50
CA LEU A 378 -2.46 3.88 -29.31
C LEU A 378 -2.34 2.38 -29.63
N GLU A 379 -2.85 1.93 -30.78
CA GLU A 379 -2.75 0.53 -31.18
C GLU A 379 -1.31 0.13 -31.52
N ILE A 380 -0.56 0.98 -32.24
CA ILE A 380 0.88 0.76 -32.49
C ILE A 380 1.64 0.72 -31.16
N GLY A 381 1.30 1.60 -30.21
CA GLY A 381 1.79 1.54 -28.83
C GLY A 381 1.55 0.20 -28.15
N GLY A 382 0.34 -0.36 -28.27
CA GLY A 382 -0.01 -1.69 -27.78
C GLY A 382 0.79 -2.81 -28.44
N ARG A 383 0.94 -2.79 -29.77
CA ARG A 383 1.76 -3.76 -30.53
C ARG A 383 3.24 -3.69 -30.13
N ILE A 384 3.76 -2.49 -29.83
CA ILE A 384 5.12 -2.31 -29.31
C ILE A 384 5.23 -2.93 -27.89
N PHE A 385 4.24 -2.71 -27.02
CA PHE A 385 4.19 -3.30 -25.68
C PHE A 385 4.11 -4.84 -25.70
N GLU A 386 3.26 -5.42 -26.54
CA GLU A 386 3.16 -6.88 -26.69
C GLU A 386 4.48 -7.51 -27.15
N LYS A 387 5.17 -6.87 -28.11
CA LYS A 387 6.49 -7.27 -28.59
C LYS A 387 7.58 -7.12 -27.51
N ALA A 388 7.46 -6.12 -26.64
CA ALA A 388 8.32 -5.91 -25.47
C ALA A 388 8.09 -6.99 -24.39
N VAL A 389 6.85 -7.17 -23.93
CA VAL A 389 6.49 -8.15 -22.89
C VAL A 389 6.79 -9.58 -23.34
N LYS A 390 6.56 -9.94 -24.61
CA LYS A 390 6.92 -11.26 -25.15
C LYS A 390 8.43 -11.55 -25.16
N ARG A 391 9.28 -10.51 -25.12
CA ARG A 391 10.73 -10.69 -24.88
C ARG A 391 11.03 -10.87 -23.40
N LEU A 392 10.36 -10.12 -22.52
CA LEU A 392 10.51 -10.20 -21.07
C LEU A 392 10.06 -11.56 -20.49
N SER A 393 8.99 -12.14 -21.03
CA SER A 393 8.47 -13.48 -20.66
C SER A 393 9.28 -14.65 -21.24
N SER A 394 10.43 -14.39 -21.86
CA SER A 394 11.33 -15.46 -22.31
C SER A 394 12.27 -15.90 -21.18
N ILE A 395 12.85 -17.10 -21.27
CA ILE A 395 13.75 -17.67 -20.27
C ILE A 395 14.96 -16.76 -19.95
N ALA A 396 15.40 -15.95 -20.93
CA ALA A 396 16.46 -14.95 -20.78
C ALA A 396 15.94 -13.49 -20.76
N GLY A 397 14.62 -13.30 -20.63
CA GLY A 397 13.96 -12.01 -20.84
C GLY A 397 14.32 -10.94 -19.82
N LEU A 398 14.45 -11.30 -18.55
CA LEU A 398 14.91 -10.38 -17.51
C LEU A 398 16.32 -9.84 -17.81
N HIS A 399 17.25 -10.66 -18.31
CA HIS A 399 18.58 -10.18 -18.74
C HIS A 399 18.51 -9.11 -19.85
N GLN A 400 17.43 -9.09 -20.64
CA GLN A 400 17.26 -8.19 -21.78
C GLN A 400 16.49 -6.90 -21.46
N ILE A 401 16.04 -6.68 -20.22
CA ILE A 401 15.25 -5.49 -19.80
C ILE A 401 15.82 -4.17 -20.33
N SER A 402 17.14 -3.96 -20.25
CA SER A 402 17.81 -2.75 -20.74
C SER A 402 17.59 -2.48 -22.24
N SER A 403 17.44 -3.53 -23.06
CA SER A 403 17.11 -3.42 -24.48
C SER A 403 15.60 -3.33 -24.74
N VAL A 404 14.76 -3.66 -23.75
CA VAL A 404 13.30 -3.59 -23.83
C VAL A 404 12.77 -2.21 -23.40
N ILE A 405 13.45 -1.53 -22.48
CA ILE A 405 13.07 -0.20 -21.95
C ILE A 405 12.77 0.85 -23.04
N PRO A 406 13.55 1.00 -24.12
CA PRO A 406 13.22 1.95 -25.18
C PRO A 406 11.84 1.70 -25.80
N PHE A 407 11.50 0.43 -26.07
CA PHE A 407 10.19 0.04 -26.60
C PHE A 407 9.06 0.34 -25.60
N LEU A 408 9.29 0.13 -24.30
CA LEU A 408 8.31 0.51 -23.26
C LEU A 408 8.14 2.03 -23.15
N MET A 409 9.21 2.81 -23.28
CA MET A 409 9.13 4.27 -23.27
C MET A 409 8.40 4.81 -24.50
N ASP A 410 8.72 4.29 -25.69
CA ASP A 410 8.06 4.68 -26.94
C ASP A 410 6.57 4.27 -26.91
N SER A 411 6.24 3.10 -26.36
CA SER A 411 4.86 2.63 -26.12
C SER A 411 4.10 3.46 -25.08
N SER A 412 4.75 3.85 -23.98
CA SER A 412 4.21 4.78 -22.97
C SER A 412 3.86 6.11 -23.62
N CYS A 413 4.73 6.63 -24.50
CA CYS A 413 4.47 7.84 -25.28
C CYS A 413 3.33 7.72 -26.28
N CYS A 414 2.95 6.51 -26.69
CA CYS A 414 1.74 6.28 -27.50
C CYS A 414 0.43 6.33 -26.68
N GLY A 415 0.50 6.54 -25.37
CA GLY A 415 -0.64 6.45 -24.45
C GLY A 415 -0.96 5.02 -24.02
N TYR A 416 -0.09 4.04 -24.29
CA TYR A 416 -0.30 2.66 -23.83
C TYR A 416 0.23 2.48 -22.40
N HIS A 417 -0.47 3.05 -21.43
CA HIS A 417 0.05 3.31 -20.08
C HIS A 417 0.43 2.08 -19.23
N LYS A 418 0.07 0.85 -19.65
CA LYS A 418 0.66 -0.38 -19.08
C LYS A 418 2.19 -0.40 -19.21
N ALA A 419 2.73 0.20 -20.28
CA ALA A 419 4.17 0.36 -20.47
C ALA A 419 4.78 1.33 -19.44
N SER A 420 4.05 2.39 -19.07
CA SER A 420 4.43 3.29 -17.97
C SER A 420 4.54 2.51 -16.66
N TYR A 421 3.55 1.68 -16.32
CA TYR A 421 3.60 0.91 -15.06
C TYR A 421 4.80 -0.05 -14.99
N TYR A 422 5.13 -0.74 -16.08
CA TYR A 422 6.33 -1.60 -16.13
C TYR A 422 7.60 -0.79 -15.88
N LEU A 423 7.75 0.38 -16.52
CA LEU A 423 8.90 1.27 -16.30
C LEU A 423 8.98 1.78 -14.86
N ALA A 424 7.84 2.16 -14.27
CA ALA A 424 7.78 2.61 -12.89
C ALA A 424 8.34 1.55 -11.93
N VAL A 425 7.79 0.33 -12.00
CA VAL A 425 8.23 -0.81 -11.18
C VAL A 425 9.70 -1.15 -11.42
N PHE A 426 10.18 -1.11 -12.66
CA PHE A 426 11.60 -1.37 -12.97
C PHE A 426 12.52 -0.34 -12.29
N TYR A 427 12.17 0.95 -12.28
CA TYR A 427 12.98 1.98 -11.64
C TYR A 427 12.80 2.09 -10.12
N GLU A 428 11.61 1.79 -9.58
CA GLU A 428 11.34 1.78 -8.12
C GLU A 428 12.02 0.60 -7.40
N THR A 429 12.02 -0.58 -8.03
CA THR A 429 12.60 -1.83 -7.48
C THR A 429 14.03 -2.11 -7.98
N GLY A 430 14.47 -1.44 -9.04
CA GLY A 430 15.75 -1.69 -9.71
C GLY A 430 15.80 -2.99 -10.51
N LEU A 431 14.70 -3.39 -11.17
CA LEU A 431 14.60 -4.68 -11.87
C LEU A 431 15.53 -4.73 -13.10
N ASN A 432 16.71 -5.33 -12.93
CA ASN A 432 17.84 -5.35 -13.87
C ASN A 432 18.26 -3.95 -14.39
N VAL A 433 18.01 -2.90 -13.59
CA VAL A 433 18.43 -1.52 -13.86
C VAL A 433 18.82 -0.80 -12.57
N PRO A 434 19.68 0.24 -12.63
CA PRO A 434 19.92 1.10 -11.48
C PRO A 434 18.61 1.71 -10.96
N ARG A 435 18.36 1.57 -9.66
CA ARG A 435 17.18 2.14 -8.98
C ARG A 435 17.17 3.66 -9.18
N ASN A 436 16.07 4.20 -9.68
CA ASN A 436 15.91 5.64 -9.94
C ASN A 436 14.53 6.10 -9.49
N GLN A 437 14.46 6.60 -8.27
CA GLN A 437 13.19 6.99 -7.62
C GLN A 437 12.44 8.08 -8.39
N LEU A 438 13.15 9.05 -8.99
CA LEU A 438 12.55 10.13 -9.77
C LEU A 438 11.89 9.62 -11.07
N GLN A 439 12.54 8.67 -11.77
CA GLN A 439 11.93 8.01 -12.93
C GLN A 439 10.79 7.08 -12.51
N GLY A 440 10.91 6.40 -11.37
CA GLY A 440 9.84 5.61 -10.77
C GLY A 440 8.57 6.43 -10.56
N MET A 441 8.69 7.54 -9.82
CA MET A 441 7.62 8.51 -9.58
C MET A 441 7.04 9.10 -10.87
N LEU A 442 7.90 9.48 -11.83
CA LEU A 442 7.46 9.96 -13.16
C LEU A 442 6.54 8.95 -13.85
N TYR A 443 6.98 7.69 -13.99
CA TYR A 443 6.20 6.68 -14.71
C TYR A 443 4.98 6.19 -13.92
N SER A 444 5.04 6.16 -12.59
CA SER A 444 3.88 5.92 -11.72
C SER A 444 2.80 6.99 -11.94
N LEU A 445 3.18 8.29 -11.90
CA LEU A 445 2.28 9.43 -12.15
C LEU A 445 1.74 9.44 -13.58
N VAL A 446 2.57 9.19 -14.60
CA VAL A 446 2.13 9.09 -16.01
C VAL A 446 1.14 7.93 -16.20
N GLY A 447 1.36 6.79 -15.56
CA GLY A 447 0.41 5.67 -15.59
C GLY A 447 -0.90 5.98 -14.85
N GLY A 448 -0.84 6.71 -13.74
CA GLY A 448 -2.02 7.21 -13.02
C GLY A 448 -2.83 8.23 -13.83
N GLN A 449 -2.14 9.15 -14.53
CA GLN A 449 -2.76 10.11 -15.48
C GLN A 449 -3.46 9.35 -16.62
N GLY A 450 -2.84 8.30 -17.14
CA GLY A 450 -3.47 7.38 -18.11
C GLY A 450 -4.58 6.50 -17.55
N SER A 451 -4.91 6.61 -16.26
CA SER A 451 -5.80 5.73 -15.51
C SER A 451 -5.49 4.23 -15.67
N GLU A 452 -4.21 3.87 -15.78
CA GLU A 452 -3.77 2.48 -15.73
C GLU A 452 -4.09 1.90 -14.33
N ARG A 453 -4.61 0.67 -14.29
CA ARG A 453 -5.17 0.03 -13.09
C ARG A 453 -4.11 -0.21 -12.03
N LEU A 454 -3.01 -0.86 -12.42
CA LEU A 454 -1.92 -1.20 -11.52
C LEU A 454 -1.14 0.07 -11.12
N SER A 455 -0.93 1.01 -12.05
CA SER A 455 -0.27 2.29 -11.73
C SER A 455 -1.07 3.15 -10.75
N SER A 456 -2.39 3.19 -10.90
CA SER A 456 -3.28 3.89 -9.94
C SER A 456 -3.30 3.18 -8.59
N MET A 457 -3.36 1.84 -8.57
CA MET A 457 -3.28 1.07 -7.31
C MET A 457 -1.91 1.19 -6.62
N ASN A 458 -0.81 1.30 -7.38
CA ASN A 458 0.53 1.61 -6.86
C ASN A 458 0.51 2.97 -6.14
N LEU A 459 0.15 4.06 -6.85
CA LEU A 459 0.04 5.39 -6.24
C LEU A 459 -0.90 5.40 -5.01
N GLY A 460 -2.04 4.70 -5.10
CA GLY A 460 -2.95 4.49 -3.98
C GLY A 460 -2.26 3.85 -2.77
N TYR A 461 -1.53 2.75 -2.97
CA TYR A 461 -0.79 2.04 -1.92
C TYR A 461 0.35 2.88 -1.33
N LYS A 462 1.15 3.54 -2.17
CA LYS A 462 2.26 4.39 -1.74
C LYS A 462 1.78 5.54 -0.86
N HIS A 463 0.67 6.20 -1.22
CA HIS A 463 0.06 7.26 -0.41
C HIS A 463 -0.74 6.76 0.80
N TYR A 464 -1.19 5.49 0.81
CA TYR A 464 -1.83 4.88 1.98
C TYR A 464 -0.83 4.53 3.09
N GLN A 465 0.39 4.09 2.72
CA GLN A 465 1.43 3.68 3.66
C GLN A 465 2.52 4.74 3.92
N GLY A 466 2.68 5.74 3.03
CA GLY A 466 3.75 6.73 3.13
C GLY A 466 5.16 6.18 2.80
N VAL A 467 5.26 5.22 1.88
CA VAL A 467 6.49 4.47 1.56
C VAL A 467 7.17 4.94 0.28
N ASP A 468 8.45 4.59 0.10
CA ASP A 468 9.29 4.97 -1.05
C ASP A 468 9.27 6.49 -1.36
N SER A 469 9.34 7.30 -0.30
CA SER A 469 9.29 8.78 -0.32
C SER A 469 8.01 9.41 -0.89
N TYR A 470 6.95 8.63 -1.14
CA TYR A 470 5.61 9.20 -1.31
C TYR A 470 5.05 9.59 0.08
N PRO A 471 4.45 10.77 0.26
CA PRO A 471 3.87 11.16 1.55
C PRO A 471 2.56 10.41 1.83
N LEU A 472 2.28 10.21 3.12
CA LEU A 472 1.01 9.72 3.63
C LEU A 472 -0.11 10.75 3.35
N ASP A 473 -1.03 10.43 2.43
CA ASP A 473 -2.24 11.21 2.16
C ASP A 473 -3.37 10.24 1.73
N TRP A 474 -4.25 9.91 2.68
CA TRP A 474 -5.40 9.03 2.44
C TRP A 474 -6.42 9.62 1.46
N GLU A 475 -6.51 10.94 1.34
CA GLU A 475 -7.48 11.62 0.48
C GLU A 475 -7.02 11.58 -0.99
N LEU A 476 -5.69 11.64 -1.20
CA LEU A 476 -5.03 11.38 -2.48
C LEU A 476 -5.03 9.88 -2.83
N SER A 477 -4.76 9.01 -1.85
CA SER A 477 -4.87 7.55 -2.01
C SER A 477 -6.29 7.13 -2.44
N TYR A 478 -7.32 7.71 -1.80
CA TYR A 478 -8.73 7.51 -2.15
C TYR A 478 -9.02 7.92 -3.60
N ALA A 479 -8.46 9.03 -4.09
CA ALA A 479 -8.68 9.47 -5.47
C ALA A 479 -8.17 8.46 -6.50
N TYR A 480 -7.03 7.81 -6.23
CA TYR A 480 -6.50 6.77 -7.11
C TYR A 480 -7.24 5.44 -6.98
N TYR A 481 -7.54 4.97 -5.76
CA TYR A 481 -8.28 3.72 -5.58
C TYR A 481 -9.73 3.81 -6.07
N SER A 482 -10.46 4.90 -5.81
CA SER A 482 -11.85 5.08 -6.23
C SER A 482 -12.02 5.09 -7.77
N ASN A 483 -11.04 5.61 -8.51
CA ASN A 483 -10.99 5.54 -9.98
C ASN A 483 -11.03 4.08 -10.48
N ILE A 484 -10.22 3.18 -9.89
CA ILE A 484 -10.18 1.76 -10.27
C ILE A 484 -11.37 0.98 -9.68
N ALA A 485 -11.79 1.34 -8.48
CA ALA A 485 -12.92 0.71 -7.79
C ALA A 485 -14.24 0.93 -8.53
N THR A 486 -14.49 2.12 -9.06
CA THR A 486 -15.69 2.41 -9.90
C THR A 486 -15.67 1.70 -11.26
N LYS A 487 -14.50 1.29 -11.76
CA LYS A 487 -14.34 0.54 -13.02
C LYS A 487 -14.44 -0.98 -12.84
N THR A 488 -14.13 -1.49 -11.64
CA THR A 488 -14.11 -2.93 -11.34
C THR A 488 -15.40 -3.69 -11.70
N PRO A 489 -16.63 -3.17 -11.46
CA PRO A 489 -17.86 -3.84 -11.89
C PRO A 489 -17.96 -4.06 -13.41
N LEU A 490 -17.41 -3.14 -14.22
CA LEU A 490 -17.39 -3.24 -15.68
C LEU A 490 -16.33 -4.26 -16.14
N ASP A 491 -15.16 -4.25 -15.52
CA ASP A 491 -14.09 -5.22 -15.79
C ASP A 491 -14.56 -6.66 -15.54
N GLN A 492 -15.17 -6.94 -14.38
CA GLN A 492 -15.71 -8.26 -14.04
C GLN A 492 -16.80 -8.73 -15.01
N HIS A 493 -17.60 -7.81 -15.55
CA HIS A 493 -18.65 -8.12 -16.53
C HIS A 493 -18.14 -8.26 -17.97
N THR A 494 -16.87 -7.93 -18.24
CA THR A 494 -16.28 -7.99 -19.58
C THR A 494 -15.85 -9.42 -19.93
N LEU A 495 -16.19 -9.86 -21.15
CA LEU A 495 -15.93 -11.23 -21.64
C LEU A 495 -14.70 -11.34 -22.55
N GLN A 496 -14.01 -10.24 -22.84
CA GLN A 496 -12.91 -10.17 -23.81
C GLN A 496 -11.66 -9.52 -23.19
N GLY A 497 -10.49 -9.93 -23.69
CA GLY A 497 -9.19 -9.41 -23.25
C GLY A 497 -8.65 -10.02 -21.96
N ASP A 498 -7.53 -9.46 -21.49
CA ASP A 498 -6.78 -9.86 -20.30
C ASP A 498 -7.57 -9.61 -19.00
N GLN A 499 -8.54 -10.49 -18.69
CA GLN A 499 -9.40 -10.42 -17.51
C GLN A 499 -9.62 -11.82 -16.91
N ALA A 500 -9.22 -12.02 -15.65
CA ALA A 500 -9.47 -13.24 -14.88
C ALA A 500 -9.96 -12.89 -13.46
N TYR A 501 -10.57 -13.84 -12.75
CA TYR A 501 -10.96 -13.64 -11.36
C TYR A 501 -9.72 -13.46 -10.46
N VAL A 502 -9.84 -12.70 -9.36
CA VAL A 502 -8.73 -12.46 -8.43
C VAL A 502 -8.71 -13.56 -7.36
N GLU A 503 -7.68 -14.40 -7.38
CA GLU A 503 -7.57 -15.58 -6.53
C GLU A 503 -6.46 -15.41 -5.50
N THR A 504 -6.81 -15.49 -4.21
CA THR A 504 -5.91 -15.27 -3.07
C THR A 504 -5.08 -16.50 -2.73
N ILE A 505 -4.24 -16.95 -3.69
CA ILE A 505 -3.44 -18.18 -3.58
C ILE A 505 -2.02 -17.83 -3.12
N ARG A 506 -1.65 -18.26 -1.91
CA ARG A 506 -0.31 -18.05 -1.35
C ARG A 506 0.59 -19.24 -1.66
N LEU A 507 1.82 -18.99 -2.13
CA LEU A 507 2.73 -20.06 -2.59
C LEU A 507 3.23 -20.99 -1.47
N LYS A 508 3.19 -20.53 -0.21
CA LYS A 508 3.50 -21.36 0.98
C LYS A 508 2.43 -22.45 1.24
N ASP A 509 1.23 -22.30 0.67
CA ASP A 509 0.11 -23.22 0.89
C ASP A 509 0.15 -24.39 -0.12
N GLU A 510 0.87 -25.45 0.25
CA GLU A 510 0.97 -26.64 -0.60
C GLU A 510 -0.40 -27.28 -0.91
N GLU A 511 -1.40 -27.18 -0.04
CA GLU A 511 -2.70 -27.85 -0.24
C GLU A 511 -3.53 -27.09 -1.28
N VAL A 512 -3.63 -25.77 -1.15
CA VAL A 512 -4.27 -24.91 -2.15
C VAL A 512 -3.52 -24.94 -3.49
N LEU A 513 -2.19 -25.13 -3.48
CA LEU A 513 -1.41 -25.38 -4.70
C LEU A 513 -1.74 -26.74 -5.34
N LYS A 514 -1.87 -27.83 -4.56
CA LYS A 514 -2.26 -29.16 -5.07
C LYS A 514 -3.67 -29.18 -5.69
N VAL A 515 -4.54 -28.25 -5.29
CA VAL A 515 -5.88 -28.06 -5.88
C VAL A 515 -5.88 -27.21 -7.17
N GLN A 516 -4.77 -26.56 -7.54
CA GLN A 516 -4.68 -25.83 -8.80
C GLN A 516 -4.72 -26.77 -10.00
N THR A 517 -5.58 -26.45 -10.98
CA THR A 517 -5.81 -27.30 -12.14
C THR A 517 -5.30 -26.65 -13.43
N LYS A 518 -5.36 -27.42 -14.52
CA LYS A 518 -5.33 -26.94 -15.91
C LYS A 518 -6.44 -27.68 -16.67
N GLU A 519 -6.76 -27.26 -17.88
CA GLU A 519 -7.81 -27.89 -18.70
C GLU A 519 -7.54 -29.36 -19.10
N ASP A 520 -6.27 -29.77 -18.98
CA ASP A 520 -5.76 -31.13 -19.15
C ASP A 520 -5.49 -31.87 -17.83
N GLY A 521 -5.59 -31.19 -16.67
CA GLY A 521 -5.30 -31.76 -15.36
C GLY A 521 -6.39 -32.69 -14.82
N ASP A 522 -5.98 -33.70 -14.05
CA ASP A 522 -6.84 -34.81 -13.58
C ASP A 522 -8.10 -34.33 -12.83
N VAL A 523 -7.99 -33.31 -11.98
CA VAL A 523 -9.12 -32.75 -11.22
C VAL A 523 -10.18 -32.14 -12.16
N PHE A 524 -9.77 -31.38 -13.18
CA PHE A 524 -10.69 -30.82 -14.17
C PHE A 524 -11.27 -31.91 -15.08
N MET A 525 -10.48 -32.92 -15.44
CA MET A 525 -10.95 -34.07 -16.21
C MET A 525 -11.95 -34.94 -15.43
N TRP A 526 -11.77 -35.09 -14.11
CA TRP A 526 -12.73 -35.72 -13.21
C TRP A 526 -14.02 -34.90 -13.08
N LEU A 527 -13.94 -33.58 -12.83
CA LEU A 527 -15.09 -32.68 -12.83
C LEU A 527 -15.86 -32.72 -14.16
N LYS A 528 -15.14 -32.73 -15.29
CA LYS A 528 -15.69 -32.84 -16.65
C LYS A 528 -16.43 -34.17 -16.88
N HIS A 529 -15.95 -35.27 -16.31
CA HIS A 529 -16.59 -36.59 -16.36
C HIS A 529 -17.83 -36.67 -15.47
N GLU A 530 -17.77 -36.21 -14.22
CA GLU A 530 -18.92 -36.23 -13.31
C GLU A 530 -20.01 -35.22 -13.74
N ALA A 531 -19.63 -34.05 -14.27
CA ALA A 531 -20.57 -33.12 -14.89
C ALA A 531 -21.30 -33.75 -16.10
N ALA A 532 -20.61 -34.58 -16.89
CA ALA A 532 -21.22 -35.31 -18.01
C ALA A 532 -22.21 -36.39 -17.54
N ARG A 533 -22.03 -36.94 -16.33
CA ARG A 533 -22.94 -37.90 -15.67
C ARG A 533 -24.16 -37.26 -15.00
N GLY A 534 -24.27 -35.93 -15.01
CA GLY A 534 -25.40 -35.22 -14.38
C GLY A 534 -25.18 -34.83 -12.91
N ASN A 535 -23.95 -34.93 -12.38
CA ASN A 535 -23.64 -34.45 -11.04
C ASN A 535 -23.75 -32.92 -10.99
N ALA A 536 -24.78 -32.41 -10.30
CA ALA A 536 -25.09 -30.98 -10.26
C ALA A 536 -23.96 -30.12 -9.67
N ALA A 537 -23.24 -30.60 -8.65
CA ALA A 537 -22.11 -29.89 -8.07
C ALA A 537 -20.95 -29.80 -9.06
N ALA A 538 -20.61 -30.92 -9.73
CA ALA A 538 -19.58 -30.93 -10.76
C ALA A 538 -19.95 -30.06 -11.98
N GLN A 539 -21.24 -30.00 -12.34
CA GLN A 539 -21.74 -29.06 -13.36
C GLN A 539 -21.58 -27.61 -12.88
N ALA A 540 -21.97 -27.27 -11.65
CA ALA A 540 -21.83 -25.92 -11.10
C ALA A 540 -20.36 -25.45 -11.07
N SER A 541 -19.46 -26.21 -10.43
CA SER A 541 -18.04 -25.86 -10.33
C SER A 541 -17.40 -25.70 -11.71
N LYS A 542 -17.58 -26.66 -12.62
CA LYS A 542 -17.04 -26.58 -13.98
C LYS A 542 -17.57 -25.36 -14.74
N THR A 543 -18.85 -25.01 -14.56
CA THR A 543 -19.45 -23.86 -15.23
C THR A 543 -18.90 -22.55 -14.69
N GLN A 544 -18.69 -22.45 -13.38
CA GLN A 544 -18.06 -21.29 -12.73
C GLN A 544 -16.59 -21.14 -13.17
N MET A 545 -15.81 -22.22 -13.20
CA MET A 545 -14.44 -22.23 -13.74
C MET A 545 -14.38 -21.65 -15.16
N LEU A 546 -15.22 -22.16 -16.07
CA LEU A 546 -15.27 -21.72 -17.48
C LEU A 546 -15.83 -20.30 -17.65
N PHE A 547 -16.79 -19.86 -16.81
CA PHE A 547 -17.40 -18.53 -16.94
C PHE A 547 -16.52 -17.40 -16.35
N TRP A 548 -15.78 -17.67 -15.28
CA TRP A 548 -14.98 -16.67 -14.56
C TRP A 548 -13.47 -16.77 -14.83
N GLY A 549 -12.97 -17.90 -15.35
CA GLY A 549 -11.54 -18.15 -15.52
C GLY A 549 -10.83 -18.42 -14.20
N GLN A 550 -11.33 -19.39 -13.43
CA GLN A 550 -10.86 -19.75 -12.08
C GLN A 550 -10.12 -21.09 -12.07
N GLN A 551 -9.32 -21.33 -11.02
CA GLN A 551 -8.60 -22.59 -10.75
C GLN A 551 -7.69 -23.07 -11.90
N GLY A 552 -7.19 -22.14 -12.72
CA GLY A 552 -6.28 -22.39 -13.85
C GLY A 552 -6.96 -22.77 -15.18
N VAL A 553 -8.28 -22.72 -15.26
CA VAL A 553 -9.07 -22.91 -16.50
C VAL A 553 -9.24 -21.58 -17.23
N ALA A 554 -9.21 -21.57 -18.57
CA ALA A 554 -9.42 -20.35 -19.34
C ALA A 554 -10.90 -19.97 -19.43
N LYS A 555 -11.16 -18.66 -19.56
CA LYS A 555 -12.52 -18.12 -19.69
C LYS A 555 -13.13 -18.52 -21.05
N ASN A 556 -14.11 -19.40 -21.02
CA ASN A 556 -14.85 -19.90 -22.17
C ASN A 556 -16.36 -19.76 -21.91
N PRO A 557 -16.92 -18.55 -22.09
CA PRO A 557 -18.30 -18.26 -21.73
C PRO A 557 -19.30 -19.02 -22.61
N GLU A 558 -18.97 -19.30 -23.88
CA GLU A 558 -19.80 -20.11 -24.78
C GLU A 558 -20.04 -21.51 -24.21
N ALA A 559 -18.96 -22.23 -23.86
CA ALA A 559 -19.08 -23.55 -23.24
C ALA A 559 -19.77 -23.46 -21.87
N ALA A 560 -19.46 -22.45 -21.06
CA ALA A 560 -20.13 -22.24 -19.78
C ALA A 560 -21.65 -22.06 -19.95
N ILE A 561 -22.11 -21.35 -20.98
CA ILE A 561 -23.55 -21.15 -21.22
C ILE A 561 -24.24 -22.45 -21.66
N GLU A 562 -23.56 -23.34 -22.39
CA GLU A 562 -24.09 -24.69 -22.65
C GLU A 562 -24.26 -25.49 -21.34
N TRP A 563 -23.29 -25.42 -20.42
CA TRP A 563 -23.39 -26.11 -19.13
C TRP A 563 -24.41 -25.46 -18.17
N TYR A 564 -24.57 -24.13 -18.16
CA TYR A 564 -25.67 -23.44 -17.48
C TYR A 564 -27.03 -23.87 -18.03
N ALA A 565 -27.20 -23.92 -19.36
CA ALA A 565 -28.44 -24.34 -20.00
C ALA A 565 -28.78 -25.80 -19.66
N LYS A 566 -27.79 -26.69 -19.75
CA LYS A 566 -27.93 -28.11 -19.40
C LYS A 566 -28.29 -28.27 -17.92
N GLY A 567 -27.53 -27.64 -17.02
CA GLY A 567 -27.74 -27.71 -15.57
C GLY A 567 -29.11 -27.19 -15.13
N ALA A 568 -29.58 -26.06 -15.68
CA ALA A 568 -30.88 -25.49 -15.35
C ALA A 568 -32.09 -26.36 -15.79
N LEU A 569 -31.88 -27.24 -16.77
CA LEU A 569 -32.90 -28.12 -17.35
C LEU A 569 -32.85 -29.54 -16.77
N GLU A 570 -31.66 -30.13 -16.63
CA GLU A 570 -31.46 -31.50 -16.14
C GLU A 570 -31.43 -31.59 -14.61
N THR A 571 -31.08 -30.51 -13.91
CA THR A 571 -30.96 -30.50 -12.44
C THR A 571 -32.08 -29.69 -11.76
N GLU A 572 -32.23 -29.98 -10.48
CA GLU A 572 -33.08 -29.26 -9.54
C GLU A 572 -32.33 -28.12 -8.81
N ASP A 573 -31.07 -27.87 -9.16
CA ASP A 573 -30.19 -26.91 -8.48
C ASP A 573 -30.62 -25.45 -8.72
N PRO A 574 -30.89 -24.66 -7.65
CA PRO A 574 -31.43 -23.33 -7.82
C PRO A 574 -30.42 -22.31 -8.36
N ALA A 575 -29.12 -22.48 -8.11
CA ALA A 575 -28.09 -21.54 -8.56
C ALA A 575 -27.86 -21.64 -10.07
N LEU A 576 -27.72 -22.85 -10.61
CA LEU A 576 -27.65 -23.11 -12.05
C LEU A 576 -28.90 -22.58 -12.79
N ILE A 577 -30.10 -22.77 -12.20
CA ILE A 577 -31.36 -22.21 -12.73
C ILE A 577 -31.35 -20.68 -12.73
N TYR A 578 -30.81 -20.05 -11.69
CA TYR A 578 -30.71 -18.59 -11.56
C TYR A 578 -29.69 -17.98 -12.53
N ASP A 579 -28.48 -18.53 -12.58
CA ASP A 579 -27.41 -18.02 -13.44
C ASP A 579 -27.79 -18.11 -14.92
N TYR A 580 -28.42 -19.22 -15.34
CA TYR A 580 -28.96 -19.33 -16.69
C TYR A 580 -30.08 -18.32 -16.96
N ALA A 581 -30.91 -18.00 -15.96
CA ALA A 581 -31.90 -16.92 -16.09
C ALA A 581 -31.25 -15.54 -16.23
N ILE A 582 -30.15 -15.25 -15.51
CA ILE A 582 -29.36 -14.02 -15.66
C ILE A 582 -28.74 -13.94 -17.04
N VAL A 583 -28.12 -15.02 -17.53
CA VAL A 583 -27.59 -15.15 -18.90
C VAL A 583 -28.68 -14.84 -19.95
N LEU A 584 -29.88 -15.40 -19.81
CA LEU A 584 -31.00 -15.15 -20.72
C LEU A 584 -31.62 -13.74 -20.60
N PHE A 585 -31.48 -13.06 -19.46
CA PHE A 585 -31.86 -11.65 -19.30
C PHE A 585 -30.80 -10.69 -19.89
N LYS A 586 -29.52 -10.89 -19.56
CA LYS A 586 -28.38 -10.07 -20.03
C LYS A 586 -28.08 -10.29 -21.51
N GLY A 587 -28.30 -11.50 -22.03
CA GLY A 587 -27.97 -11.90 -23.40
C GLY A 587 -26.47 -11.99 -23.66
N GLN A 588 -25.72 -12.45 -22.66
CA GLN A 588 -24.30 -12.80 -22.81
C GLN A 588 -24.23 -14.14 -23.54
N GLY A 589 -23.49 -14.23 -24.65
CA GLY A 589 -23.35 -15.42 -25.51
C GLY A 589 -24.62 -15.92 -26.23
N VAL A 590 -25.83 -15.63 -25.72
CA VAL A 590 -27.11 -16.14 -26.25
C VAL A 590 -28.18 -15.06 -26.47
N LYS A 591 -29.13 -15.36 -27.36
CA LYS A 591 -30.26 -14.48 -27.67
C LYS A 591 -31.18 -14.28 -26.46
N LYS A 592 -31.35 -13.02 -26.05
CA LYS A 592 -32.19 -12.59 -24.91
C LYS A 592 -33.59 -13.22 -24.94
N ASN A 593 -33.94 -14.02 -23.92
CA ASN A 593 -35.26 -14.64 -23.77
C ASN A 593 -35.88 -14.28 -22.40
N ARG A 594 -36.46 -13.07 -22.30
CA ARG A 594 -37.07 -12.54 -21.07
C ARG A 594 -38.24 -13.37 -20.52
N ARG A 595 -38.85 -14.25 -21.33
CA ARG A 595 -39.95 -15.11 -20.88
C ARG A 595 -39.39 -16.31 -20.12
N LEU A 596 -38.53 -17.10 -20.77
CA LEU A 596 -37.88 -18.26 -20.14
C LEU A 596 -37.06 -17.83 -18.93
N ALA A 597 -36.34 -16.70 -19.02
CA ALA A 597 -35.61 -16.12 -17.90
C ALA A 597 -36.52 -15.83 -16.68
N LEU A 598 -37.73 -15.28 -16.89
CA LEU A 598 -38.68 -15.05 -15.79
C LEU A 598 -39.27 -16.35 -15.22
N GLU A 599 -39.50 -17.35 -16.07
CA GLU A 599 -40.02 -18.66 -15.67
C GLU A 599 -38.98 -19.42 -14.83
N LEU A 600 -37.70 -19.41 -15.24
CA LEU A 600 -36.57 -19.94 -14.47
C LEU A 600 -36.28 -19.15 -13.18
N MET A 601 -36.29 -17.81 -13.23
CA MET A 601 -36.11 -16.95 -12.06
C MET A 601 -37.16 -17.24 -10.97
N LYS A 602 -38.41 -17.53 -11.36
CA LYS A 602 -39.45 -18.01 -10.44
C LYS A 602 -39.18 -19.42 -9.91
N LYS A 603 -38.68 -20.36 -10.74
CA LYS A 603 -38.28 -21.71 -10.30
C LYS A 603 -37.21 -21.63 -9.21
N ALA A 604 -36.13 -20.87 -9.42
CA ALA A 604 -35.08 -20.65 -8.42
C ALA A 604 -35.59 -19.94 -7.14
N ALA A 605 -36.39 -18.87 -7.28
CA ALA A 605 -36.97 -18.17 -6.14
C ALA A 605 -37.93 -19.06 -5.32
N SER A 606 -38.67 -19.97 -5.96
CA SER A 606 -39.54 -20.94 -5.27
C SER A 606 -38.78 -22.03 -4.52
N LYS A 607 -37.51 -22.26 -4.89
CA LYS A 607 -36.56 -23.15 -4.19
C LYS A 607 -35.77 -22.44 -3.08
N GLY A 608 -36.14 -21.21 -2.71
CA GLY A 608 -35.55 -20.48 -1.59
C GLY A 608 -34.29 -19.67 -1.92
N LEU A 609 -33.89 -19.55 -3.19
CA LEU A 609 -32.69 -18.81 -3.55
C LEU A 609 -32.89 -17.28 -3.43
N HIS A 610 -32.22 -16.67 -2.46
CA HIS A 610 -32.33 -15.24 -2.14
C HIS A 610 -31.92 -14.31 -3.31
N GLN A 611 -30.88 -14.67 -4.08
CA GLN A 611 -30.50 -13.97 -5.32
C GLN A 611 -31.65 -13.95 -6.35
N ALA A 612 -32.40 -15.05 -6.47
CA ALA A 612 -33.53 -15.12 -7.39
C ALA A 612 -34.75 -14.31 -6.91
N VAL A 613 -34.97 -14.21 -5.59
CA VAL A 613 -36.00 -13.31 -5.03
C VAL A 613 -35.65 -11.85 -5.34
N ASN A 614 -34.37 -11.45 -5.20
CA ASN A 614 -33.86 -10.16 -5.65
C ASN A 614 -34.04 -9.96 -7.18
N GLY A 615 -33.70 -10.96 -7.99
CA GLY A 615 -33.88 -10.93 -9.45
C GLY A 615 -35.34 -10.71 -9.89
N LEU A 616 -36.32 -11.20 -9.12
CA LEU A 616 -37.73 -10.85 -9.31
C LEU A 616 -38.03 -9.37 -8.99
N GLY A 617 -37.43 -8.82 -7.93
CA GLY A 617 -37.50 -7.39 -7.61
C GLY A 617 -36.98 -6.52 -8.75
N TRP A 618 -35.78 -6.83 -9.24
CA TRP A 618 -35.17 -6.18 -10.40
C TRP A 618 -36.01 -6.30 -11.68
N TYR A 619 -36.66 -7.44 -11.93
CA TYR A 619 -37.59 -7.61 -13.04
C TYR A 619 -38.79 -6.65 -12.93
N TYR A 620 -39.41 -6.54 -11.75
CA TYR A 620 -40.56 -5.64 -11.53
C TYR A 620 -40.15 -4.17 -11.61
N HIS A 621 -38.95 -3.81 -11.14
CA HIS A 621 -38.37 -2.50 -11.34
C HIS A 621 -38.16 -2.20 -12.83
N LYS A 622 -37.24 -2.93 -13.49
CA LYS A 622 -36.71 -2.56 -14.81
C LYS A 622 -37.65 -2.81 -15.99
N PHE A 623 -38.49 -3.85 -15.92
CA PHE A 623 -39.38 -4.24 -17.04
C PHE A 623 -40.87 -3.97 -16.79
N LYS A 624 -41.29 -3.71 -15.55
CA LYS A 624 -42.69 -3.40 -15.21
C LYS A 624 -42.89 -2.04 -14.55
N LYS A 625 -41.83 -1.30 -14.21
CA LYS A 625 -41.86 -0.02 -13.48
C LYS A 625 -42.79 -0.05 -12.26
N ASN A 626 -42.83 -1.20 -11.57
CA ASN A 626 -43.72 -1.43 -10.45
C ASN A 626 -42.89 -1.46 -9.15
N TYR A 627 -42.56 -0.27 -8.66
CA TYR A 627 -41.72 -0.06 -7.48
C TYR A 627 -42.31 -0.73 -6.23
N THR A 628 -43.63 -0.76 -6.07
CA THR A 628 -44.33 -1.45 -4.97
C THR A 628 -44.06 -2.96 -4.94
N LYS A 629 -44.05 -3.63 -6.10
CA LYS A 629 -43.67 -5.05 -6.19
C LYS A 629 -42.16 -5.22 -6.08
N ALA A 630 -41.36 -4.33 -6.67
CA ALA A 630 -39.90 -4.39 -6.59
C ALA A 630 -39.43 -4.34 -5.13
N ALA A 631 -39.84 -3.32 -4.38
CA ALA A 631 -39.55 -3.17 -2.95
C ALA A 631 -40.04 -4.38 -2.13
N LYS A 632 -41.23 -4.92 -2.41
CA LYS A 632 -41.72 -6.12 -1.69
C LYS A 632 -40.87 -7.38 -1.95
N PHE A 633 -40.33 -7.55 -3.16
CA PHE A 633 -39.40 -8.65 -3.44
C PHE A 633 -38.01 -8.38 -2.83
N TRP A 634 -37.52 -7.14 -2.85
CA TRP A 634 -36.23 -6.79 -2.25
C TRP A 634 -36.24 -6.85 -0.72
N LEU A 635 -37.28 -6.37 -0.04
CA LEU A 635 -37.43 -6.57 1.41
C LEU A 635 -37.39 -8.05 1.77
N LYS A 636 -38.14 -8.91 1.06
CA LYS A 636 -38.07 -10.36 1.28
C LYS A 636 -36.68 -10.94 1.00
N ALA A 637 -35.94 -10.41 0.03
CA ALA A 637 -34.58 -10.89 -0.26
C ALA A 637 -33.57 -10.42 0.79
N GLU A 638 -33.75 -9.23 1.38
CA GLU A 638 -32.94 -8.71 2.49
C GLU A 638 -33.24 -9.45 3.82
N GLU A 639 -34.51 -9.78 4.09
CA GLU A 639 -34.94 -10.74 5.13
C GLU A 639 -34.27 -12.13 4.97
N MET A 640 -33.85 -12.48 3.75
CA MET A 640 -33.14 -13.71 3.39
C MET A 640 -31.62 -13.49 3.21
N GLY A 641 -31.07 -12.36 3.68
CA GLY A 641 -29.63 -12.07 3.66
C GLY A 641 -29.03 -11.79 2.29
N ASN A 642 -29.81 -11.37 1.28
CA ASN A 642 -29.26 -10.98 -0.02
C ASN A 642 -28.72 -9.52 0.00
N PRO A 643 -27.42 -9.30 -0.24
CA PRO A 643 -26.81 -7.98 -0.15
C PRO A 643 -27.18 -7.08 -1.35
N ASP A 644 -27.43 -7.66 -2.52
CA ASP A 644 -27.94 -6.92 -3.68
C ASP A 644 -29.32 -6.29 -3.39
N ALA A 645 -30.16 -6.99 -2.63
CA ALA A 645 -31.46 -6.47 -2.24
C ALA A 645 -31.32 -5.26 -1.30
N SER A 646 -30.42 -5.33 -0.31
CA SER A 646 -30.04 -4.18 0.52
C SER A 646 -29.58 -3.01 -0.34
N TYR A 647 -28.69 -3.23 -1.31
CA TYR A 647 -28.25 -2.18 -2.24
C TYR A 647 -29.42 -1.59 -3.04
N ASN A 648 -30.29 -2.42 -3.62
CA ASN A 648 -31.45 -1.93 -4.38
C ASN A 648 -32.46 -1.17 -3.51
N LEU A 649 -32.64 -1.52 -2.24
CA LEU A 649 -33.44 -0.77 -1.27
C LEU A 649 -32.80 0.58 -0.96
N GLY A 650 -31.47 0.62 -0.77
CA GLY A 650 -30.70 1.85 -0.62
C GLY A 650 -30.89 2.81 -1.80
N VAL A 651 -30.83 2.29 -3.04
CA VAL A 651 -31.12 3.08 -4.26
C VAL A 651 -32.55 3.63 -4.26
N LEU A 652 -33.57 2.85 -3.86
CA LEU A 652 -34.96 3.36 -3.79
C LEU A 652 -35.11 4.54 -2.81
N HIS A 653 -34.35 4.55 -1.70
CA HIS A 653 -34.35 5.65 -0.73
C HIS A 653 -33.50 6.84 -1.18
N LEU A 654 -32.36 6.59 -1.85
CA LEU A 654 -31.50 7.62 -2.45
C LEU A 654 -32.21 8.40 -3.57
N ASP A 655 -32.91 7.69 -4.46
CA ASP A 655 -33.70 8.28 -5.56
C ASP A 655 -35.02 8.91 -5.07
N GLY A 656 -35.49 8.56 -3.87
CA GLY A 656 -36.75 9.06 -3.30
C GLY A 656 -38.02 8.45 -3.91
N ILE A 657 -37.91 7.21 -4.40
CA ILE A 657 -38.95 6.46 -5.12
C ILE A 657 -39.46 5.24 -4.32
N PHE A 658 -39.06 5.12 -3.05
CA PHE A 658 -39.52 4.04 -2.17
C PHE A 658 -41.04 4.11 -1.92
N PRO A 659 -41.80 3.02 -2.07
CA PRO A 659 -43.26 3.04 -1.95
C PRO A 659 -43.76 3.50 -0.56
N GLY A 660 -44.56 4.57 -0.53
CA GLY A 660 -45.18 5.09 0.70
C GLY A 660 -44.32 6.09 1.48
N VAL A 661 -43.08 6.33 1.06
CA VAL A 661 -42.23 7.43 1.55
C VAL A 661 -42.24 8.56 0.51
N SER A 662 -42.17 9.81 0.96
CA SER A 662 -42.14 10.99 0.07
C SER A 662 -40.78 11.68 0.17
N GLY A 663 -40.09 11.82 -0.97
CA GLY A 663 -38.75 12.42 -1.04
C GLY A 663 -37.63 11.41 -0.75
N ARG A 664 -36.38 11.91 -0.87
CA ARG A 664 -35.15 11.13 -0.62
C ARG A 664 -34.93 10.93 0.88
N ASN A 665 -34.31 9.82 1.26
CA ASN A 665 -33.82 9.58 2.62
C ASN A 665 -32.37 9.05 2.55
N LEU A 666 -31.40 9.96 2.69
CA LEU A 666 -29.98 9.65 2.55
C LEU A 666 -29.45 8.79 3.70
N THR A 667 -29.91 9.01 4.94
CA THR A 667 -29.49 8.23 6.11
C THR A 667 -29.88 6.76 5.96
N LEU A 668 -31.14 6.49 5.63
CA LEU A 668 -31.63 5.13 5.41
C LEU A 668 -31.03 4.48 4.15
N ALA A 669 -30.72 5.27 3.12
CA ALA A 669 -29.96 4.77 1.97
C ALA A 669 -28.55 4.31 2.40
N GLY A 670 -27.85 5.10 3.22
CA GLY A 670 -26.55 4.75 3.80
C GLY A 670 -26.60 3.50 4.67
N GLU A 671 -27.59 3.36 5.55
CA GLU A 671 -27.80 2.13 6.34
C GLU A 671 -27.97 0.88 5.45
N TYR A 672 -28.76 0.98 4.38
CA TYR A 672 -28.95 -0.10 3.42
C TYR A 672 -27.69 -0.40 2.59
N PHE A 673 -26.90 0.62 2.21
CA PHE A 673 -25.61 0.40 1.54
C PHE A 673 -24.57 -0.21 2.49
N HIS A 674 -24.58 0.13 3.79
CA HIS A 674 -23.72 -0.49 4.79
C HIS A 674 -24.03 -1.97 4.94
N LYS A 675 -25.31 -2.34 5.09
CA LYS A 675 -25.78 -3.73 5.07
C LYS A 675 -25.35 -4.47 3.80
N ALA A 676 -25.46 -3.82 2.64
CA ALA A 676 -25.06 -4.41 1.36
C ALA A 676 -23.55 -4.69 1.32
N ALA A 677 -22.73 -3.74 1.78
CA ALA A 677 -21.28 -3.85 1.84
C ALA A 677 -20.79 -4.89 2.85
N GLN A 678 -21.44 -5.01 4.02
CA GLN A 678 -21.18 -6.06 5.00
C GLN A 678 -21.45 -7.47 4.43
N GLY A 679 -22.40 -7.60 3.50
CA GLY A 679 -22.60 -8.80 2.70
C GLY A 679 -21.79 -8.88 1.40
N GLY A 680 -20.81 -7.98 1.20
CA GLY A 680 -19.86 -8.02 0.08
C GLY A 680 -20.28 -7.32 -1.22
N HIS A 681 -21.38 -6.57 -1.26
CA HIS A 681 -21.86 -5.92 -2.48
C HIS A 681 -21.00 -4.72 -2.90
N ILE A 682 -20.29 -4.87 -4.03
CA ILE A 682 -19.29 -3.92 -4.54
C ILE A 682 -19.79 -2.47 -4.57
N GLU A 683 -20.91 -2.18 -5.23
CA GLU A 683 -21.40 -0.79 -5.34
C GLU A 683 -21.97 -0.25 -4.02
N GLY A 684 -22.30 -1.11 -3.05
CA GLY A 684 -22.66 -0.69 -1.69
C GLY A 684 -21.42 -0.25 -0.90
N THR A 685 -20.32 -1.00 -1.05
CA THR A 685 -19.00 -0.65 -0.53
C THR A 685 -18.51 0.69 -1.10
N LEU A 686 -18.73 0.94 -2.40
CA LEU A 686 -18.42 2.23 -3.04
C LEU A 686 -19.23 3.40 -2.44
N TRP A 687 -20.53 3.24 -2.21
CA TRP A 687 -21.35 4.30 -1.57
C TRP A 687 -20.88 4.63 -0.16
N CYS A 688 -20.58 3.60 0.65
CA CYS A 688 -20.10 3.81 2.01
C CYS A 688 -18.70 4.44 2.03
N SER A 689 -17.81 4.04 1.12
CA SER A 689 -16.50 4.69 0.91
C SER A 689 -16.66 6.19 0.58
N LEU A 690 -17.60 6.55 -0.31
CA LEU A 690 -17.94 7.95 -0.61
C LEU A 690 -18.52 8.70 0.61
N TYR A 691 -19.35 8.05 1.42
CA TYR A 691 -19.89 8.67 2.65
C TYR A 691 -18.83 8.86 3.73
N TYR A 692 -17.88 7.93 3.90
CA TYR A 692 -16.75 8.11 4.82
C TYR A 692 -15.79 9.24 4.38
N ILE A 693 -15.47 9.40 3.09
CA ILE A 693 -14.56 10.48 2.66
C ILE A 693 -15.22 11.87 2.72
N THR A 694 -16.53 11.96 2.48
CA THR A 694 -17.29 13.22 2.53
C THR A 694 -17.77 13.59 3.93
N GLY A 695 -18.11 12.61 4.77
CA GLY A 695 -18.61 12.81 6.13
C GLY A 695 -19.84 13.71 6.19
N ASN A 696 -20.81 13.50 5.29
CA ASN A 696 -22.04 14.32 5.17
C ASN A 696 -23.27 13.69 5.85
N LEU A 697 -23.19 12.46 6.36
CA LEU A 697 -24.27 11.79 7.10
C LEU A 697 -23.84 11.60 8.57
N GLU A 698 -24.75 11.80 9.51
CA GLU A 698 -24.48 11.62 10.94
C GLU A 698 -24.06 10.17 11.29
N THR A 699 -24.59 9.19 10.56
CA THR A 699 -24.23 7.77 10.66
C THR A 699 -22.89 7.40 9.99
N PHE A 700 -22.32 8.30 9.17
CA PHE A 700 -21.01 8.14 8.53
C PHE A 700 -20.12 9.33 8.89
N PRO A 701 -19.55 9.37 10.11
CA PRO A 701 -18.55 10.37 10.48
C PRO A 701 -17.36 10.31 9.50
N ARG A 702 -16.72 11.46 9.25
CA ARG A 702 -15.66 11.54 8.24
C ARG A 702 -14.46 10.68 8.64
N ASP A 703 -14.08 9.76 7.77
CA ASP A 703 -13.00 8.81 7.99
C ASP A 703 -12.28 8.50 6.66
N PRO A 704 -11.22 9.25 6.29
CA PRO A 704 -10.50 9.04 5.04
C PRO A 704 -9.81 7.69 4.96
N GLU A 705 -9.34 7.15 6.09
CA GLU A 705 -8.66 5.85 6.16
C GLU A 705 -9.64 4.72 5.82
N LYS A 706 -10.79 4.65 6.50
CA LYS A 706 -11.86 3.68 6.15
C LYS A 706 -12.37 3.88 4.72
N ALA A 707 -12.46 5.12 4.24
CA ALA A 707 -12.81 5.37 2.85
C ALA A 707 -11.81 4.72 1.87
N VAL A 708 -10.50 4.83 2.12
CA VAL A 708 -9.48 4.12 1.33
C VAL A 708 -9.62 2.61 1.46
N VAL A 709 -9.75 2.06 2.67
CA VAL A 709 -9.91 0.62 2.89
C VAL A 709 -11.05 0.04 2.04
N TRP A 710 -12.20 0.72 2.04
CA TRP A 710 -13.39 0.27 1.31
C TRP A 710 -13.24 0.44 -0.22
N ALA A 711 -12.56 1.51 -0.68
CA ALA A 711 -12.23 1.68 -2.11
C ALA A 711 -11.20 0.64 -2.59
N LYS A 712 -10.15 0.40 -1.80
CA LYS A 712 -9.09 -0.59 -2.04
C LYS A 712 -9.68 -1.99 -2.18
N HIS A 713 -10.48 -2.44 -1.20
CA HIS A 713 -11.14 -3.76 -1.23
C HIS A 713 -12.00 -4.01 -2.48
N VAL A 714 -12.51 -2.96 -3.12
CA VAL A 714 -13.17 -3.06 -4.44
C VAL A 714 -12.16 -3.05 -5.58
N ALA A 715 -11.21 -2.10 -5.61
CA ALA A 715 -10.18 -2.02 -6.66
C ALA A 715 -9.34 -3.30 -6.79
N GLU A 716 -9.07 -3.98 -5.67
CA GLU A 716 -8.35 -5.27 -5.61
C GLU A 716 -9.10 -6.42 -6.29
N LYS A 717 -10.38 -6.24 -6.65
CA LYS A 717 -11.19 -7.24 -7.37
C LYS A 717 -11.27 -6.98 -8.88
N ASN A 718 -10.44 -6.08 -9.43
CA ASN A 718 -10.38 -5.83 -10.87
C ASN A 718 -9.77 -7.01 -11.64
N GLY A 719 -10.34 -7.33 -12.81
CA GLY A 719 -9.98 -8.56 -13.52
C GLY A 719 -8.60 -8.54 -14.19
N TYR A 720 -8.02 -7.36 -14.43
CA TYR A 720 -6.66 -7.27 -14.98
C TYR A 720 -5.59 -7.65 -13.94
N LEU A 721 -5.79 -7.24 -12.69
CA LEU A 721 -4.94 -7.70 -11.58
C LEU A 721 -5.04 -9.23 -11.41
N GLY A 722 -6.25 -9.80 -11.45
CA GLY A 722 -6.45 -11.25 -11.38
C GLY A 722 -5.67 -12.00 -12.47
N HIS A 723 -5.70 -11.48 -13.70
CA HIS A 723 -4.92 -12.02 -14.82
C HIS A 723 -3.40 -11.92 -14.61
N VAL A 724 -2.89 -10.86 -14.00
CA VAL A 724 -1.45 -10.71 -13.68
C VAL A 724 -1.03 -11.68 -12.57
N ILE A 725 -1.82 -11.81 -11.49
CA ILE A 725 -1.54 -12.75 -10.40
C ILE A 725 -1.61 -14.20 -10.91
N ARG A 726 -2.62 -14.55 -11.72
CA ARG A 726 -2.77 -15.88 -12.32
C ARG A 726 -1.63 -16.20 -13.31
N LYS A 727 -1.09 -15.21 -14.03
CA LYS A 727 0.15 -15.40 -14.82
C LYS A 727 1.37 -15.69 -13.95
N GLY A 728 1.57 -14.95 -12.85
CA GLY A 728 2.66 -15.22 -11.89
C GLY A 728 2.58 -16.61 -11.27
N LEU A 729 1.37 -17.03 -10.88
CA LEU A 729 1.11 -18.36 -10.32
C LEU A 729 1.35 -19.48 -11.34
N ASN A 730 0.83 -19.34 -12.56
CA ASN A 730 1.04 -20.35 -13.61
C ASN A 730 2.53 -20.48 -13.97
N ALA A 731 3.27 -19.35 -14.04
CA ALA A 731 4.70 -19.35 -14.27
C ALA A 731 5.48 -20.03 -13.12
N TYR A 732 5.06 -19.87 -11.87
CA TYR A 732 5.64 -20.58 -10.72
C TYR A 732 5.39 -22.10 -10.81
N LEU A 733 4.15 -22.52 -11.07
CA LEU A 733 3.77 -23.93 -11.23
C LEU A 733 4.48 -24.63 -12.41
N GLU A 734 4.95 -23.86 -13.40
CA GLU A 734 5.74 -24.34 -14.54
C GLU A 734 7.26 -24.26 -14.33
N GLY A 735 7.73 -23.76 -13.18
CA GLY A 735 9.14 -23.54 -12.90
C GLY A 735 9.77 -22.39 -13.70
N SER A 736 8.96 -21.52 -14.29
CA SER A 736 9.38 -20.31 -15.02
C SER A 736 9.69 -19.16 -14.05
N TRP A 737 10.70 -19.37 -13.18
CA TRP A 737 11.07 -18.48 -12.08
C TRP A 737 11.27 -17.00 -12.49
N HIS A 738 11.78 -16.76 -13.70
CA HIS A 738 11.99 -15.41 -14.24
C HIS A 738 10.66 -14.68 -14.52
N GLU A 739 9.66 -15.39 -15.03
CA GLU A 739 8.35 -14.84 -15.36
C GLU A 739 7.45 -14.75 -14.12
N ALA A 740 7.56 -15.73 -13.21
CA ALA A 740 6.94 -15.66 -11.89
C ALA A 740 7.43 -14.42 -11.10
N LEU A 741 8.75 -14.21 -11.05
CA LEU A 741 9.35 -13.03 -10.43
C LEU A 741 8.81 -11.73 -11.07
N LEU A 742 8.77 -11.65 -12.40
CA LEU A 742 8.28 -10.46 -13.12
C LEU A 742 6.84 -10.10 -12.72
N TYR A 743 5.89 -11.04 -12.80
CA TYR A 743 4.49 -10.74 -12.53
C TYR A 743 4.20 -10.55 -11.04
N TYR A 744 4.89 -11.28 -10.14
CA TYR A 744 4.72 -11.03 -8.70
C TYR A 744 5.33 -9.70 -8.25
N VAL A 745 6.46 -9.24 -8.81
CA VAL A 745 6.95 -7.86 -8.57
C VAL A 745 5.94 -6.83 -9.05
N LEU A 746 5.39 -7.00 -10.26
CA LEU A 746 4.36 -6.10 -10.81
C LEU A 746 3.08 -6.05 -9.96
N ALA A 747 2.66 -7.15 -9.34
CA ALA A 747 1.48 -7.18 -8.48
C ALA A 747 1.76 -6.73 -7.03
N ALA A 748 2.92 -7.08 -6.46
CA ALA A 748 3.30 -6.77 -5.08
C ALA A 748 3.43 -5.26 -4.82
N GLU A 749 3.99 -4.51 -5.78
CA GLU A 749 4.13 -3.05 -5.67
C GLU A 749 2.76 -2.32 -5.70
N THR A 750 1.70 -2.92 -6.27
CA THR A 750 0.32 -2.35 -6.19
C THR A 750 -0.34 -2.46 -4.81
N GLY A 751 0.32 -3.08 -3.84
CA GLY A 751 -0.17 -3.20 -2.46
C GLY A 751 -0.93 -4.48 -2.14
N ILE A 752 -0.87 -5.52 -2.98
CA ILE A 752 -1.57 -6.79 -2.76
C ILE A 752 -0.76 -7.71 -1.86
N GLU A 753 -1.28 -7.97 -0.66
CA GLU A 753 -0.70 -8.89 0.34
C GLU A 753 -0.22 -10.21 -0.27
N VAL A 754 -1.11 -10.98 -0.89
CA VAL A 754 -0.79 -12.29 -1.50
C VAL A 754 0.38 -12.21 -2.46
N SER A 755 0.48 -11.13 -3.24
CA SER A 755 1.59 -10.96 -4.19
C SER A 755 2.89 -10.58 -3.49
N GLN A 756 2.82 -9.80 -2.41
CA GLN A 756 3.95 -9.47 -1.56
C GLN A 756 4.50 -10.72 -0.84
N THR A 757 3.65 -11.55 -0.24
CA THR A 757 4.09 -12.81 0.39
C THR A 757 4.65 -13.81 -0.61
N ASN A 758 4.05 -13.92 -1.80
CA ASN A 758 4.51 -14.84 -2.85
C ASN A 758 5.86 -14.40 -3.43
N LEU A 759 6.06 -13.10 -3.59
CA LEU A 759 7.33 -12.53 -4.02
C LEU A 759 8.43 -12.69 -2.97
N ALA A 760 8.11 -12.42 -1.69
CA ALA A 760 9.03 -12.66 -0.58
C ALA A 760 9.49 -14.13 -0.57
N HIS A 761 8.53 -15.07 -0.69
CA HIS A 761 8.80 -16.50 -0.75
C HIS A 761 9.68 -16.92 -1.95
N ILE A 762 9.39 -16.45 -3.17
CA ILE A 762 10.26 -16.69 -4.35
C ILE A 762 11.68 -16.17 -4.11
N CYS A 763 11.83 -15.05 -3.40
CA CYS A 763 13.12 -14.49 -3.04
C CYS A 763 13.84 -15.24 -1.90
N GLU A 764 13.12 -15.97 -1.04
CA GLU A 764 13.71 -16.93 -0.07
C GLU A 764 14.17 -18.22 -0.76
N GLU A 765 13.36 -18.78 -1.65
CA GLU A 765 13.72 -20.01 -2.38
C GLU A 765 14.86 -19.79 -3.37
N ARG A 766 14.88 -18.64 -4.04
CA ARG A 766 15.83 -18.31 -5.12
C ARG A 766 16.60 -17.00 -4.84
N PRO A 767 17.43 -16.94 -3.77
CA PRO A 767 18.12 -15.71 -3.38
C PRO A 767 19.09 -15.21 -4.46
N ASP A 768 19.76 -16.11 -5.19
CA ASP A 768 20.63 -15.74 -6.33
C ASP A 768 19.87 -15.07 -7.47
N LEU A 769 18.60 -15.45 -7.69
CA LEU A 769 17.73 -14.86 -8.71
C LEU A 769 17.30 -13.46 -8.26
N ALA A 770 16.84 -13.34 -7.02
CA ALA A 770 16.42 -12.09 -6.43
C ALA A 770 17.57 -11.07 -6.39
N GLY A 771 18.72 -11.43 -5.80
CA GLY A 771 19.89 -10.55 -5.65
C GLY A 771 20.58 -10.19 -6.98
N ARG A 772 20.37 -10.98 -8.04
CA ARG A 772 20.87 -10.64 -9.39
C ARG A 772 19.99 -9.65 -10.13
N TYR A 773 18.68 -9.63 -9.86
CA TYR A 773 17.73 -8.83 -10.63
C TYR A 773 17.09 -7.68 -9.87
N LEU A 774 16.96 -7.71 -8.55
CA LEU A 774 16.31 -6.66 -7.76
C LEU A 774 17.36 -5.78 -7.05
N GLY A 775 17.25 -4.46 -7.22
CA GLY A 775 18.05 -3.46 -6.52
C GLY A 775 17.58 -3.17 -5.08
N VAL A 776 16.84 -4.11 -4.47
CA VAL A 776 16.22 -4.00 -3.14
C VAL A 776 16.37 -5.32 -2.38
N ASN A 777 16.42 -5.26 -1.05
CA ASN A 777 16.35 -6.46 -0.20
C ASN A 777 14.92 -7.03 -0.28
N CYS A 778 14.71 -7.93 -1.23
CA CYS A 778 13.39 -8.45 -1.60
C CYS A 778 12.64 -9.07 -0.42
N VAL A 779 13.27 -10.05 0.26
CA VAL A 779 12.65 -10.79 1.38
C VAL A 779 12.16 -9.83 2.47
N TRP A 780 13.02 -8.89 2.89
CA TRP A 780 12.65 -7.88 3.89
C TRP A 780 11.56 -6.94 3.37
N ARG A 781 11.73 -6.36 2.17
CA ARG A 781 10.81 -5.35 1.62
C ARG A 781 9.39 -5.88 1.57
N TYR A 782 9.19 -7.09 1.04
CA TYR A 782 7.85 -7.60 0.78
C TYR A 782 7.22 -8.30 1.99
N TYR A 783 7.98 -8.91 2.90
CA TYR A 783 7.42 -9.29 4.20
C TYR A 783 7.02 -8.05 5.03
N ASN A 784 7.88 -7.04 5.10
CA ASN A 784 7.59 -5.77 5.76
C ASN A 784 6.36 -5.06 5.15
N PHE A 785 6.21 -5.07 3.83
CA PHE A 785 5.00 -4.58 3.18
C PHE A 785 3.75 -5.41 3.49
N SER A 786 3.88 -6.73 3.62
CA SER A 786 2.74 -7.62 3.90
C SER A 786 2.20 -7.51 5.33
N VAL A 787 3.02 -7.19 6.33
CA VAL A 787 2.55 -7.00 7.73
C VAL A 787 1.82 -5.68 7.97
N PHE A 788 1.90 -4.71 7.04
CA PHE A 788 1.09 -3.48 7.03
C PHE A 788 -0.24 -3.64 6.25
N GLN A 789 -0.63 -4.88 5.93
CA GLN A 789 -1.89 -5.18 5.25
C GLN A 789 -2.98 -5.55 6.27
N ILE A 790 -4.23 -5.31 5.89
CA ILE A 790 -5.39 -5.46 6.78
C ILE A 790 -5.66 -6.94 7.07
N ASP A 791 -5.55 -7.78 6.03
CA ASP A 791 -5.72 -9.24 6.09
C ASP A 791 -4.35 -9.95 6.00
N ALA A 792 -3.34 -9.42 6.69
CA ALA A 792 -1.99 -10.00 6.74
C ALA A 792 -2.02 -11.40 7.38
N PRO A 793 -1.33 -12.41 6.82
CA PRO A 793 -1.35 -13.76 7.37
C PRO A 793 -0.33 -13.90 8.52
N SER A 794 -0.67 -14.70 9.53
CA SER A 794 0.20 -14.99 10.70
C SER A 794 1.66 -15.27 10.34
N PHE A 795 1.91 -16.03 9.27
CA PHE A 795 3.27 -16.38 8.86
C PHE A 795 4.10 -15.21 8.32
N ALA A 796 3.47 -14.11 7.87
CA ALA A 796 4.19 -12.90 7.50
C ALA A 796 4.71 -12.18 8.76
N TYR A 797 3.91 -12.15 9.83
CA TYR A 797 4.34 -11.67 11.13
C TYR A 797 5.45 -12.57 11.70
N LEU A 798 5.31 -13.91 11.66
CA LEU A 798 6.39 -14.83 12.04
C LEU A 798 7.69 -14.53 11.29
N LYS A 799 7.63 -14.37 9.95
CA LYS A 799 8.81 -14.05 9.12
C LYS A 799 9.44 -12.70 9.44
N MET A 800 8.66 -11.67 9.72
CA MET A 800 9.20 -10.39 10.20
C MET A 800 9.81 -10.52 11.60
N GLY A 801 9.19 -11.29 12.49
CA GLY A 801 9.72 -11.62 13.81
C GLY A 801 11.06 -12.34 13.74
N ASP A 802 11.22 -13.32 12.83
CA ASP A 802 12.47 -14.02 12.55
C ASP A 802 13.55 -13.04 12.05
N LEU A 803 13.20 -12.15 11.10
CA LEU A 803 14.11 -11.16 10.51
C LEU A 803 14.60 -10.13 11.54
N TYR A 804 13.73 -9.69 12.46
CA TYR A 804 14.11 -8.83 13.58
C TYR A 804 14.90 -9.59 14.65
N TYR A 805 14.58 -10.85 14.92
CA TYR A 805 15.25 -11.69 15.92
C TYR A 805 16.71 -11.98 15.54
N TYR A 806 16.98 -12.44 14.32
CA TYR A 806 18.35 -12.73 13.88
C TYR A 806 19.12 -11.47 13.48
N GLY A 807 18.41 -10.39 13.11
CA GLY A 807 18.97 -9.27 12.37
C GLY A 807 19.26 -9.65 10.91
N HIS A 808 19.04 -8.73 9.96
CA HIS A 808 19.10 -9.04 8.53
C HIS A 808 19.91 -8.02 7.73
N GLN A 809 20.99 -8.51 7.12
CA GLN A 809 21.97 -7.75 6.31
C GLN A 809 22.55 -6.53 7.04
N ASN A 810 21.89 -5.39 6.94
CA ASN A 810 22.33 -4.08 7.46
C ASN A 810 21.51 -3.63 8.69
N GLN A 811 20.51 -4.40 9.11
CA GLN A 811 19.74 -4.16 10.33
C GLN A 811 20.29 -5.01 11.48
N SER A 812 20.49 -4.38 12.64
CA SER A 812 20.77 -5.07 13.89
C SER A 812 19.56 -5.89 14.35
N GLN A 813 19.82 -6.90 15.19
CA GLN A 813 18.78 -7.56 15.99
C GLN A 813 17.93 -6.53 16.75
N ASP A 814 16.61 -6.69 16.68
CA ASP A 814 15.61 -5.91 17.42
C ASP A 814 14.63 -6.86 18.10
N LEU A 815 14.85 -7.10 19.40
CA LEU A 815 14.01 -8.01 20.17
C LEU A 815 12.63 -7.42 20.50
N GLU A 816 12.47 -6.09 20.50
CA GLU A 816 11.18 -5.46 20.83
C GLU A 816 10.21 -5.58 19.66
N LEU A 817 10.67 -5.27 18.44
CA LEU A 817 9.90 -5.51 17.22
C LEU A 817 9.67 -7.01 16.98
N SER A 818 10.64 -7.88 17.31
CA SER A 818 10.45 -9.33 17.23
C SER A 818 9.32 -9.83 18.15
N VAL A 819 9.27 -9.38 19.42
CA VAL A 819 8.16 -9.68 20.34
C VAL A 819 6.82 -9.18 19.78
N GLN A 820 6.76 -7.95 19.25
CA GLN A 820 5.52 -7.40 18.66
C GLN A 820 5.01 -8.26 17.50
N MET A 821 5.90 -8.68 16.59
CA MET A 821 5.54 -9.53 15.45
C MET A 821 5.07 -10.92 15.88
N TYR A 822 5.79 -11.61 16.78
CA TYR A 822 5.35 -12.93 17.26
C TYR A 822 4.04 -12.87 18.07
N ALA A 823 3.79 -11.77 18.79
CA ALA A 823 2.52 -11.54 19.46
C ALA A 823 1.36 -11.37 18.49
N GLN A 824 1.54 -10.66 17.37
CA GLN A 824 0.49 -10.55 16.36
C GLN A 824 0.18 -11.93 15.74
N ALA A 825 1.19 -12.73 15.41
CA ALA A 825 0.97 -14.10 14.95
C ALA A 825 0.22 -14.98 15.98
N ALA A 826 0.51 -14.81 17.28
CA ALA A 826 -0.19 -15.51 18.35
C ALA A 826 -1.66 -15.08 18.49
N LEU A 827 -1.97 -13.80 18.27
CA LEU A 827 -3.34 -13.26 18.26
C LEU A 827 -4.17 -13.78 17.07
N ASP A 828 -3.52 -13.97 15.91
CA ASP A 828 -4.11 -14.65 14.75
C ASP A 828 -4.37 -16.16 15.02
N GLY A 829 -3.97 -16.66 16.20
CA GLY A 829 -4.15 -18.03 16.65
C GLY A 829 -3.03 -18.99 16.26
N ASP A 830 -1.88 -18.49 15.77
CA ASP A 830 -0.78 -19.32 15.29
C ASP A 830 0.07 -19.89 16.44
N SER A 831 0.09 -21.23 16.56
CA SER A 831 0.89 -21.95 17.54
C SER A 831 2.38 -21.59 17.56
N GLN A 832 2.97 -21.21 16.41
CA GLN A 832 4.37 -20.81 16.34
C GLN A 832 4.60 -19.41 16.94
N GLY A 833 3.60 -18.53 16.95
CA GLY A 833 3.68 -17.22 17.62
C GLY A 833 3.85 -17.40 19.14
N PHE A 834 3.00 -18.23 19.75
CA PHE A 834 3.11 -18.61 21.16
C PHE A 834 4.45 -19.31 21.48
N PHE A 835 4.93 -20.20 20.60
CA PHE A 835 6.23 -20.87 20.74
C PHE A 835 7.39 -19.88 20.79
N ASN A 836 7.44 -18.96 19.81
CA ASN A 836 8.52 -18.00 19.67
C ASN A 836 8.53 -16.98 20.82
N LEU A 837 7.36 -16.51 21.28
CA LEU A 837 7.27 -15.67 22.48
C LEU A 837 7.80 -16.36 23.74
N ALA A 838 7.49 -17.65 23.92
CA ALA A 838 7.99 -18.41 25.06
C ALA A 838 9.52 -18.59 24.99
N LEU A 839 10.06 -18.91 23.81
CA LEU A 839 11.50 -19.01 23.57
C LEU A 839 12.23 -17.70 23.94
N LEU A 840 11.70 -16.55 23.52
CA LEU A 840 12.27 -15.25 23.88
C LEU A 840 12.32 -15.00 25.39
N ILE A 841 11.31 -15.43 26.15
CA ILE A 841 11.34 -15.35 27.62
C ILE A 841 12.38 -16.32 28.22
N GLU A 842 12.57 -17.52 27.66
CA GLU A 842 13.62 -18.44 28.12
C GLU A 842 15.04 -17.91 27.84
N GLU A 843 15.21 -17.11 26.77
CA GLU A 843 16.45 -16.37 26.44
C GLU A 843 16.64 -15.09 27.27
N GLY A 844 15.63 -14.67 28.04
CA GLY A 844 15.69 -13.55 28.98
C GLY A 844 15.15 -12.21 28.44
N ALA A 845 14.44 -12.21 27.31
CA ALA A 845 13.68 -11.05 26.85
C ALA A 845 12.50 -10.75 27.79
N ILE A 846 12.07 -9.49 27.82
CA ILE A 846 10.95 -9.02 28.63
C ILE A 846 9.80 -8.66 27.69
N ILE A 847 8.68 -9.37 27.78
CA ILE A 847 7.47 -8.97 27.06
C ILE A 847 6.85 -7.74 27.76
N PRO A 848 6.57 -6.63 27.04
CA PRO A 848 5.86 -5.48 27.58
C PRO A 848 4.47 -5.85 28.11
N HIS A 849 4.05 -5.26 29.23
CA HIS A 849 2.76 -5.57 29.86
C HIS A 849 1.57 -5.38 28.91
N HIS A 850 1.59 -4.32 28.07
CA HIS A 850 0.53 -4.06 27.10
C HIS A 850 0.37 -5.17 26.05
N ILE A 851 1.41 -5.98 25.78
CA ILE A 851 1.34 -7.14 24.88
C ILE A 851 0.75 -8.35 25.60
N LEU A 852 1.05 -8.54 26.89
CA LEU A 852 0.40 -9.55 27.73
C LEU A 852 -1.09 -9.25 27.91
N ASP A 853 -1.44 -7.99 28.17
CA ASP A 853 -2.83 -7.52 28.26
C ASP A 853 -3.58 -7.75 26.93
N PHE A 854 -2.94 -7.45 25.79
CA PHE A 854 -3.51 -7.63 24.45
C PHE A 854 -3.67 -9.12 24.07
N LEU A 855 -2.79 -9.99 24.56
CA LEU A 855 -2.89 -11.46 24.47
C LEU A 855 -3.88 -12.09 25.48
N GLU A 856 -4.60 -11.30 26.29
CA GLU A 856 -5.44 -11.80 27.39
C GLU A 856 -4.66 -12.72 28.38
N ILE A 857 -3.43 -12.33 28.74
CA ILE A 857 -2.59 -12.98 29.75
C ILE A 857 -2.45 -12.03 30.95
N ASP A 858 -3.32 -12.20 31.96
CA ASP A 858 -3.36 -11.34 33.16
C ASP A 858 -2.03 -11.37 33.94
N PRO A 859 -1.24 -10.28 33.96
CA PRO A 859 0.06 -10.25 34.65
C PRO A 859 -0.07 -10.22 36.18
N THR A 860 -1.26 -9.94 36.73
CA THR A 860 -1.50 -9.93 38.18
C THR A 860 -1.70 -11.34 38.75
N LEU A 861 -2.14 -12.29 37.91
CA LEU A 861 -2.17 -13.72 38.21
C LEU A 861 -0.80 -14.40 37.96
N HIS A 862 0.04 -13.80 37.12
CA HIS A 862 1.28 -14.40 36.60
C HIS A 862 2.54 -13.62 37.04
N SER A 863 2.83 -13.61 38.34
CA SER A 863 3.93 -12.83 38.94
C SER A 863 5.35 -13.19 38.47
N ASP A 864 5.52 -14.39 37.92
CA ASP A 864 6.82 -14.99 37.62
C ASP A 864 6.87 -15.37 36.14
N ASN A 865 8.00 -15.13 35.45
CA ASN A 865 8.20 -15.54 34.04
C ASN A 865 7.88 -17.03 33.79
N VAL A 866 8.11 -17.90 34.78
CA VAL A 866 7.77 -19.34 34.73
C VAL A 866 6.27 -19.60 34.54
N SER A 867 5.42 -18.72 35.07
CA SER A 867 3.96 -18.84 34.95
C SER A 867 3.48 -18.37 33.57
N ILE A 868 4.03 -17.27 33.05
CA ILE A 868 3.79 -16.80 31.67
C ILE A 868 4.28 -17.84 30.65
N LEU A 869 5.47 -18.42 30.86
CA LEU A 869 6.01 -19.51 30.03
C LEU A 869 5.09 -20.73 29.97
N ARG A 870 4.42 -21.08 31.08
CA ARG A 870 3.45 -22.18 31.10
C ARG A 870 2.24 -21.86 30.24
N GLU A 871 1.64 -20.68 30.46
CA GLU A 871 0.47 -20.23 29.71
C GLU A 871 0.75 -20.18 28.20
N LEU A 872 1.90 -19.63 27.79
CA LEU A 872 2.30 -19.59 26.38
C LEU A 872 2.51 -20.98 25.77
N TYR A 873 3.21 -21.91 26.45
CA TYR A 873 3.36 -23.27 25.92
C TYR A 873 2.07 -24.11 25.98
N GLU A 874 1.15 -23.82 26.91
CA GLU A 874 -0.17 -24.44 26.98
C GLU A 874 -1.08 -23.95 25.83
N ARG A 875 -1.05 -22.65 25.50
CA ARG A 875 -1.72 -22.09 24.31
C ARG A 875 -1.09 -22.55 22.99
N CYS A 876 0.23 -22.61 22.91
CA CYS A 876 0.98 -23.25 21.81
C CYS A 876 0.45 -24.67 21.56
N TRP A 877 0.31 -25.46 22.63
CA TRP A 877 -0.16 -26.84 22.55
C TRP A 877 -1.65 -26.95 22.16
N SER A 878 -2.53 -26.11 22.70
CA SER A 878 -3.97 -26.16 22.38
C SER A 878 -4.32 -25.63 20.99
N HIS A 879 -3.53 -24.70 20.44
CA HIS A 879 -3.60 -24.25 19.04
C HIS A 879 -2.78 -25.14 18.09
N GLY A 880 -1.99 -26.07 18.61
CA GLY A 880 -1.14 -26.97 17.84
C GLY A 880 -1.93 -28.10 17.19
N ASN A 881 -1.49 -28.56 16.01
CA ASN A 881 -2.19 -29.60 15.27
C ASN A 881 -2.04 -30.99 15.94
N VAL A 882 -3.14 -31.46 16.56
CA VAL A 882 -3.18 -32.55 17.56
C VAL A 882 -2.74 -33.92 17.02
N GLU A 883 -2.77 -34.13 15.71
CA GLU A 883 -2.45 -35.42 15.07
C GLU A 883 -0.94 -35.76 15.04
N SER A 884 -0.08 -34.87 15.53
CA SER A 884 1.37 -35.06 15.51
C SER A 884 2.09 -34.63 16.80
N LEU A 885 3.29 -35.16 17.02
CA LEU A 885 4.12 -34.87 18.19
C LEU A 885 4.84 -33.52 17.98
N SER A 886 4.09 -32.43 18.17
CA SER A 886 4.47 -31.06 17.81
C SER A 886 5.59 -30.46 18.68
N PRO A 887 6.31 -29.43 18.18
CA PRO A 887 7.26 -28.68 19.00
C PRO A 887 6.67 -28.14 20.30
N CYS A 888 5.40 -27.71 20.29
CA CYS A 888 4.67 -27.28 21.48
C CYS A 888 4.59 -28.40 22.54
N SER A 889 4.23 -29.64 22.17
CA SER A 889 4.20 -30.75 23.14
C SER A 889 5.57 -31.05 23.74
N LEU A 890 6.64 -30.99 22.94
CA LEU A 890 8.01 -31.22 23.40
C LEU A 890 8.49 -30.11 24.34
N ALA A 891 8.18 -28.84 24.04
CA ALA A 891 8.53 -27.71 24.88
C ALA A 891 7.72 -27.66 26.19
N TRP A 892 6.41 -27.93 26.14
CA TRP A 892 5.55 -28.02 27.33
C TRP A 892 5.99 -29.17 28.24
N LEU A 893 6.28 -30.36 27.68
CA LEU A 893 6.86 -31.48 28.42
C LEU A 893 8.24 -31.14 28.98
N TYR A 894 9.10 -30.46 28.22
CA TYR A 894 10.42 -30.00 28.66
C TYR A 894 10.30 -29.03 29.84
N LEU A 895 9.40 -28.05 29.80
CA LEU A 895 9.15 -27.12 30.89
C LEU A 895 8.67 -27.87 32.14
N HIS A 896 7.72 -28.81 32.01
CA HIS A 896 7.28 -29.63 33.14
C HIS A 896 8.42 -30.48 33.73
N LEU A 897 9.25 -31.13 32.89
CA LEU A 897 10.43 -31.87 33.35
C LEU A 897 11.46 -30.96 34.00
N ARG A 898 11.70 -29.75 33.48
CA ARG A 898 12.59 -28.72 34.03
C ARG A 898 12.15 -28.25 35.42
N LEU A 899 10.84 -28.08 35.62
CA LEU A 899 10.24 -27.71 36.91
C LEU A 899 10.25 -28.86 37.94
N ILE A 900 10.02 -30.10 37.48
CA ILE A 900 10.16 -31.29 38.32
C ILE A 900 11.63 -31.46 38.72
N TRP A 901 12.57 -31.29 37.80
CA TRP A 901 14.01 -31.42 38.06
C TRP A 901 14.54 -30.33 39.01
N SER A 902 14.08 -29.07 38.85
CA SER A 902 14.48 -27.98 39.74
C SER A 902 13.93 -28.16 41.16
N THR A 903 12.68 -28.61 41.33
CA THR A 903 12.10 -28.90 42.65
C THR A 903 12.72 -30.15 43.30
N ILE A 904 13.13 -31.15 42.53
CA ILE A 904 13.92 -32.29 43.01
C ILE A 904 15.30 -31.82 43.53
N LEU A 905 16.05 -31.05 42.74
CA LEU A 905 17.39 -30.58 43.11
C LEU A 905 17.39 -29.65 44.34
N HIS A 906 16.39 -28.78 44.48
CA HIS A 906 16.25 -27.89 45.64
C HIS A 906 15.54 -28.56 46.84
N SER A 907 15.16 -29.84 46.72
CA SER A 907 14.55 -30.56 47.82
C SER A 907 15.55 -30.76 48.96
N ALA A 908 15.23 -30.19 50.13
CA ALA A 908 15.97 -30.44 51.36
C ALA A 908 16.11 -31.94 51.68
N LEU A 909 15.20 -32.79 51.16
CA LEU A 909 15.28 -34.24 51.28
C LEU A 909 16.54 -34.84 50.63
N ILE A 910 17.03 -34.29 49.52
CA ILE A 910 18.25 -34.78 48.85
C ILE A 910 19.51 -34.33 49.62
N TYR A 911 19.54 -33.10 50.11
CA TYR A 911 20.61 -32.66 51.02
C TYR A 911 20.61 -33.47 52.32
N PHE A 912 19.44 -33.80 52.87
CA PHE A 912 19.31 -34.64 54.05
C PHE A 912 19.74 -36.08 53.77
N LEU A 913 19.32 -36.70 52.67
CA LEU A 913 19.76 -38.04 52.26
C LEU A 913 21.25 -38.10 51.95
N GLY A 914 21.81 -37.10 51.27
CA GLY A 914 23.24 -37.01 50.96
C GLY A 914 24.10 -36.85 52.22
N THR A 915 23.71 -35.96 53.14
CA THR A 915 24.40 -35.82 54.43
C THR A 915 24.19 -37.03 55.35
N PHE A 916 23.01 -37.67 55.32
CA PHE A 916 22.74 -38.91 56.06
C PHE A 916 23.60 -40.07 55.54
N LEU A 917 23.66 -40.29 54.21
CA LEU A 917 24.54 -41.29 53.60
C LEU A 917 26.02 -41.01 53.88
N LEU A 918 26.45 -39.74 53.81
CA LEU A 918 27.81 -39.34 54.20
C LEU A 918 28.07 -39.64 55.69
N SER A 919 27.11 -39.37 56.57
CA SER A 919 27.22 -39.67 58.01
C SER A 919 27.27 -41.17 58.31
N ILE A 920 26.54 -42.00 57.55
CA ILE A 920 26.62 -43.46 57.62
C ILE A 920 28.00 -43.95 57.17
N LEU A 921 28.54 -43.38 56.08
CA LEU A 921 29.85 -43.75 55.55
C LEU A 921 31.00 -43.34 56.51
N ILE A 922 30.86 -42.19 57.17
CA ILE A 922 31.75 -41.76 58.27
C ILE A 922 31.60 -42.69 59.48
N ALA A 923 30.37 -43.04 59.90
CA ALA A 923 30.16 -43.95 61.02
C ALA A 923 30.73 -45.35 60.74
N TRP A 924 30.53 -45.88 59.53
CA TRP A 924 31.04 -47.19 59.11
C TRP A 924 32.57 -47.22 59.04
N THR A 925 33.22 -46.16 58.53
CA THR A 925 34.69 -46.06 58.52
C THR A 925 35.26 -45.89 59.93
N VAL A 926 34.63 -45.10 60.81
CA VAL A 926 35.02 -45.02 62.24
C VAL A 926 34.88 -46.38 62.93
N GLN A 927 33.77 -47.09 62.71
CA GLN A 927 33.53 -48.41 63.30
C GLN A 927 34.51 -49.47 62.77
N TYR A 928 34.90 -49.39 61.49
CA TYR A 928 35.96 -50.21 60.89
C TYR A 928 37.33 -49.95 61.53
N PHE A 929 37.73 -48.69 61.72
CA PHE A 929 38.99 -48.40 62.41
C PHE A 929 38.98 -48.75 63.90
N GLN A 930 37.83 -48.64 64.58
CA GLN A 930 37.68 -49.12 65.96
C GLN A 930 37.79 -50.65 66.06
N SER A 931 37.22 -51.41 65.12
CA SER A 931 37.33 -52.87 65.13
C SER A 931 38.77 -53.37 64.90
N MET A 932 39.57 -52.64 64.12
CA MET A 932 41.00 -52.95 63.90
C MET A 932 41.89 -52.70 65.14
N SER A 933 41.42 -51.92 66.12
CA SER A 933 42.21 -51.58 67.33
C SER A 933 41.94 -52.49 68.55
N ALA A 934 40.95 -53.38 68.46
CA ALA A 934 40.41 -54.12 69.62
C ALA A 934 40.99 -55.54 69.81
N SER A 935 41.93 -56.01 68.98
CA SER A 935 42.50 -57.36 69.03
C SER A 935 44.03 -57.35 69.07
N GLY A 936 44.62 -57.37 70.27
CA GLY A 936 46.08 -57.29 70.45
C GLY A 936 46.71 -58.50 71.17
N SER A 937 47.85 -58.95 70.64
CA SER A 937 48.85 -59.84 71.29
C SER A 937 48.45 -61.32 71.49
N PRO A 938 49.38 -62.28 71.74
CA PRO A 938 50.80 -62.11 72.10
C PRO A 938 51.84 -62.86 71.22
N LEU A 939 53.11 -62.81 71.65
CA LEU A 939 54.33 -63.20 70.90
C LEU A 939 54.76 -64.67 71.07
N VAL A 940 55.57 -65.15 70.11
CA VAL A 940 56.47 -66.33 70.19
C VAL A 940 57.83 -65.94 69.54
N PRO A 941 59.01 -66.42 69.98
CA PRO A 941 60.28 -65.66 69.86
C PRO A 941 61.18 -66.00 68.65
N ALA A 942 62.32 -65.29 68.57
CA ALA A 942 63.19 -65.17 67.40
C ALA A 942 64.42 -66.12 67.35
N LEU A 943 65.06 -66.14 66.17
CA LEU A 943 66.43 -66.64 65.90
C LEU A 943 67.16 -65.64 64.97
N ALA A 944 68.49 -65.73 64.86
CA ALA A 944 69.35 -64.53 64.75
C ALA A 944 69.97 -64.17 63.36
N SER A 945 70.49 -62.94 63.33
CA SER A 945 71.31 -62.17 62.36
C SER A 945 72.66 -62.83 61.96
N PRO A 946 73.49 -62.35 60.98
CA PRO A 946 73.80 -60.97 60.51
C PRO A 946 73.46 -60.65 59.02
N ASP A 947 73.08 -59.44 58.59
CA ASP A 947 73.78 -58.11 58.51
C ASP A 947 74.84 -58.00 57.39
N PRO A 948 75.09 -56.80 56.78
CA PRO A 948 74.41 -55.48 56.89
C PRO A 948 73.80 -55.07 55.50
N THR A 949 73.61 -53.84 54.97
CA THR A 949 74.00 -52.42 55.23
C THR A 949 72.96 -51.39 54.72
N ALA A 950 72.86 -50.26 55.43
CA ALA A 950 72.83 -48.82 55.02
C ALA A 950 72.53 -48.34 53.56
N SER A 951 71.97 -47.13 53.32
CA SER A 951 71.28 -46.16 54.20
C SER A 951 70.65 -44.95 53.43
N THR A 952 69.41 -44.62 53.77
CA THR A 952 68.76 -43.28 53.89
C THR A 952 69.26 -42.00 53.18
N ALA A 953 68.28 -41.27 52.64
CA ALA A 953 68.04 -39.81 52.74
C ALA A 953 68.71 -38.78 51.80
N SER A 954 67.91 -37.75 51.49
CA SER A 954 68.24 -36.39 50.99
C SER A 954 69.07 -35.59 52.04
N PRO A 955 69.72 -34.43 51.73
CA PRO A 955 69.14 -33.30 50.98
C PRO A 955 70.10 -32.37 50.15
N ALA A 956 69.48 -31.39 49.48
CA ALA A 956 69.87 -29.97 49.28
C ALA A 956 71.30 -29.48 48.87
N VAL A 957 71.36 -28.71 47.76
CA VAL A 957 72.15 -27.43 47.55
C VAL A 957 73.70 -27.61 47.45
N PRO A 958 74.50 -26.90 46.57
CA PRO A 958 74.51 -25.46 46.24
C PRO A 958 74.71 -25.09 44.73
N PRO A 959 74.90 -23.79 44.34
CA PRO A 959 74.92 -23.33 42.94
C PRO A 959 76.25 -22.73 42.43
N ALA A 960 76.32 -22.49 41.11
CA ALA A 960 77.18 -21.54 40.38
C ALA A 960 78.72 -21.77 40.39
N ALA A 961 79.50 -21.44 39.35
CA ALA A 961 79.24 -21.05 37.96
C ALA A 961 80.49 -21.37 37.10
N ASP A 962 80.43 -21.20 35.77
CA ASP A 962 81.49 -20.50 34.99
C ASP A 962 81.10 -20.38 33.50
N ALA A 963 81.84 -19.57 32.73
CA ALA A 963 81.56 -19.26 31.32
C ALA A 963 82.84 -19.18 30.46
N SER A 964 82.75 -19.59 29.19
CA SER A 964 83.72 -19.23 28.14
C SER A 964 83.14 -19.32 26.73
N ASP A 965 83.36 -18.24 25.98
CA ASP A 965 82.94 -17.88 24.61
C ASP A 965 83.18 -18.86 23.42
N GLN A 966 82.59 -18.42 22.29
CA GLN A 966 82.92 -18.75 20.87
C GLN A 966 82.44 -20.12 20.34
N ASP A 967 82.04 -20.25 19.04
CA ASP A 967 82.36 -19.41 17.87
C ASP A 967 81.19 -19.21 16.86
N GLN A 968 81.42 -18.42 15.80
CA GLN A 968 80.49 -18.07 14.68
C GLN A 968 81.08 -18.55 13.31
N PRO A 969 80.66 -18.14 12.06
CA PRO A 969 79.60 -17.21 11.56
C PRO A 969 78.74 -17.74 10.36
N SER A 970 78.06 -16.81 9.65
CA SER A 970 77.35 -16.85 8.32
C SER A 970 75.89 -17.38 8.31
N THR A 971 74.81 -16.64 7.94
CA THR A 971 74.45 -15.70 6.83
C THR A 971 74.14 -16.40 5.49
N THR A 972 73.02 -16.18 4.76
CA THR A 972 72.30 -14.91 4.44
C THR A 972 70.79 -15.07 4.07
N ASN A 973 70.03 -13.96 4.20
CA ASN A 973 68.93 -13.41 3.35
C ASN A 973 67.90 -14.30 2.58
N ASN A 974 66.57 -14.06 2.73
CA ASN A 974 65.72 -13.18 1.88
C ASN A 974 64.18 -13.47 1.86
N LEU A 975 63.38 -12.38 1.83
CA LEU A 975 62.12 -12.10 1.08
C LEU A 975 60.87 -13.02 1.13
N GLU A 976 59.75 -12.43 1.59
CA GLU A 976 58.48 -12.09 0.86
C GLU A 976 58.10 -12.74 -0.52
N PRO A 977 56.81 -12.70 -0.95
CA PRO A 977 55.53 -12.70 -0.21
C PRO A 977 54.35 -13.45 -0.92
N ARG A 978 53.12 -13.30 -0.39
CA ARG A 978 51.78 -13.43 -1.05
C ARG A 978 51.33 -14.77 -1.67
N SER A 979 50.17 -15.21 -1.19
CA SER A 979 48.96 -15.38 -2.03
C SER A 979 47.74 -14.92 -1.25
#